data_AF-A0A7Y5E797-F1
#
_entry.id   AF-A0A7Y5E797-F1
#
_cell.length_a   1.000
_cell.length_b   1.000
_cell.length_c   1.000
_cell.angle_alpha   90.00
_cell.angle_beta   90.00
_cell.angle_gamma   90.00
#
_symmetry.space_group_name_H-M   'P 1'
#
loop_
_entity.id
_entity.type
_entity.pdbx_description
1 polymer ?
#
loop_
_entity_poly.entity_id
_entity_poly.type
_entity_poly.pdbx_seq_one_letter_code
_entity_poly.pdbx_strand_id
1 'polypeptide(L)'
;MSKLLRLLIIEDSEDDSLLMLHQIRKAGYDIDHERVQTPEEMEYWLHKKKWDIVLSDYMMPHFNGTDALELLTKSGIDIPFIVVSGTIGEDVAVGMMKAGANDYLMKNNLQRLVPAIERELRDSVNRSERKVLAKKQKKAEEERKAHLVFFENMDKINQTIVRSNDLEQMTRDVLTTMISIFDCDRTWLFYPCDPDATTFRVPMEITKPEYPGAGILNADIPMPPDMAQNLREALESSEPVTYLAGTERPINKVSEEQFGVKSQMMIVLYPKTGKPWMFGMHQCSHIRIWTAEEKKLLQEIGRRLSDALTSMLIYRDLRNSEAENRAIVDTVPDLLFRVNREGIIIDFRKPERMDLYVESVQFLGRAIRDVMPANVSDAAYPAIEKALKTNEVVTFEYNLILKGQFQYFEGRMIAFSNDEVLVLVRNISERKQAEHQLIESEQKFRSLAESSPDNIIRYDKECRAVYINRNMTLTVGSDVVSLIGKTPMESNDYPGTVAYQTKLQQVIQSGQPDEIDVIVPDTDGELRIHQVRFVAERNNDSQIIGALAIGRDITNSRQAEIEIARMNRSLRMLSDVNQALIHITDEKALLNEVCRNAVEIGGYRMTWVGYAEQNEAKSITPVARSGYDAGYVDSLNLSWADAGRGQGPCGIAIRTGQPFVVRNIQAEPCFAPWLEQAIQHGYHSFIALPLICESQTHGVIVIYSSETDAFDANEVGMLKELSEDLAFGLTTLQIRANREMAENALRESEERFRLIAENTADTIAVLNFDLKYSYVSPSVLKLRGFSVDEVLKQSLENVFTISSLQKVQKTFSKHMALEASGKADPYRT
;
A
#
# COMPACT_ATOMS: atom_id res chain seq x y z
N MET A 1 36.48 9.94 -45.06
CA MET A 1 35.26 10.27 -45.84
C MET A 1 34.90 11.70 -45.46
N SER A 2 34.78 12.61 -46.42
CA SER A 2 34.31 13.98 -46.13
C SER A 2 32.88 13.90 -45.59
N LYS A 3 32.60 14.65 -44.52
CA LYS A 3 31.26 14.67 -43.90
C LYS A 3 30.39 15.64 -44.70
N LEU A 4 29.30 15.16 -45.27
CA LEU A 4 28.33 16.01 -45.98
C LEU A 4 27.61 16.91 -44.97
N LEU A 5 27.56 18.21 -45.25
CA LEU A 5 26.89 19.23 -44.44
C LEU A 5 25.88 19.99 -45.31
N ARG A 6 24.61 19.97 -44.91
CA ARG A 6 23.53 20.68 -45.59
C ARG A 6 23.30 22.05 -44.98
N LEU A 7 23.59 23.10 -45.73
CA LEU A 7 23.64 24.47 -45.23
C LEU A 7 22.61 25.36 -45.90
N LEU A 8 21.71 25.96 -45.14
CA LEU A 8 20.85 27.03 -45.65
C LEU A 8 21.51 28.37 -45.31
N ILE A 9 21.86 29.15 -46.32
CA ILE A 9 22.51 30.46 -46.13
C ILE A 9 21.51 31.56 -46.47
N ILE A 10 21.26 32.45 -45.52
CA ILE A 10 20.39 33.62 -45.70
C ILE A 10 21.31 34.83 -45.78
N GLU A 11 21.58 35.29 -47.01
CA GLU A 11 22.63 36.28 -47.28
C GLU A 11 22.38 36.95 -48.63
N ASP A 12 22.47 38.28 -48.70
CA ASP A 12 22.28 39.08 -49.93
C ASP A 12 23.59 39.35 -50.70
N SER A 13 24.74 39.07 -50.09
CA SER A 13 26.05 39.06 -50.74
C SER A 13 26.52 37.65 -51.19
N GLU A 14 26.71 37.46 -52.50
CA GLU A 14 27.28 36.20 -53.03
C GLU A 14 28.72 35.99 -52.58
N ASP A 15 29.53 37.05 -52.50
CA ASP A 15 30.93 36.99 -52.08
C ASP A 15 31.07 36.55 -50.62
N ASP A 16 30.20 37.05 -49.72
CA ASP A 16 30.21 36.65 -48.31
C ASP A 16 29.77 35.19 -48.13
N SER A 17 28.78 34.75 -48.93
CA SER A 17 28.38 33.34 -48.98
C SER A 17 29.52 32.44 -49.41
N LEU A 18 30.25 32.81 -50.47
CA LEU A 18 31.42 32.08 -50.97
C LEU A 18 32.55 32.03 -49.93
N LEU A 19 32.76 33.12 -49.18
CA LEU A 19 33.77 33.18 -48.13
C LEU A 19 33.46 32.23 -46.97
N MET A 20 32.20 32.19 -46.52
CA MET A 20 31.73 31.23 -45.51
C MET A 20 31.90 29.78 -45.98
N LEU A 21 31.45 29.48 -47.21
CA LEU A 21 31.59 28.15 -47.82
C LEU A 21 33.06 27.72 -47.96
N HIS A 22 33.95 28.64 -48.33
CA HIS A 22 35.38 28.35 -48.44
C HIS A 22 35.99 27.92 -47.09
N GLN A 23 35.66 28.63 -46.01
CA GLN A 23 36.17 28.29 -44.67
C GLN A 23 35.67 26.92 -44.20
N ILE A 24 34.41 26.59 -44.46
CA ILE A 24 33.82 25.28 -44.09
C ILE A 24 34.43 24.15 -44.93
N ARG A 25 34.64 24.35 -46.24
CA ARG A 25 35.31 23.36 -47.11
C ARG A 25 36.76 23.12 -46.70
N LYS A 26 37.47 24.17 -46.28
CA LYS A 26 38.86 24.07 -45.78
C LYS A 26 38.97 23.17 -44.54
N ALA A 27 37.90 23.07 -43.74
CA ALA A 27 37.82 22.14 -42.61
C ALA A 27 37.46 20.69 -43.00
N GLY A 28 37.30 20.38 -44.29
CA GLY A 28 37.11 19.01 -44.78
C GLY A 28 35.65 18.55 -44.92
N TYR A 29 34.69 19.47 -44.85
CA TYR A 29 33.27 19.19 -45.11
C TYR A 29 32.97 19.19 -46.62
N ASP A 30 32.14 18.24 -47.04
CA ASP A 30 31.45 18.33 -48.32
C ASP A 30 30.16 19.13 -48.10
N ILE A 31 29.86 20.14 -48.92
CA ILE A 31 28.79 21.09 -48.60
C ILE A 31 27.72 21.07 -49.68
N ASP A 32 26.50 20.81 -49.24
CA ASP A 32 25.27 20.90 -50.03
C ASP A 32 24.47 22.10 -49.52
N HIS A 33 24.49 23.21 -50.25
CA HIS A 33 23.95 24.49 -49.76
C HIS A 33 22.94 25.09 -50.72
N GLU A 34 22.02 25.87 -50.16
CA GLU A 34 21.17 26.79 -50.91
C GLU A 34 21.27 28.17 -50.26
N ARG A 35 21.31 29.20 -51.10
CA ARG A 35 21.37 30.59 -50.68
C ARG A 35 20.02 31.24 -50.96
N VAL A 36 19.45 31.89 -49.96
CA VAL A 36 18.14 32.56 -50.03
C VAL A 36 18.28 34.01 -49.60
N GLN A 37 17.43 34.88 -50.16
CA GLN A 37 17.45 36.32 -49.88
C GLN A 37 16.10 36.86 -49.41
N THR A 38 15.01 36.11 -49.62
CA THR A 38 13.64 36.54 -49.24
C THR A 38 12.98 35.58 -48.25
N PRO A 39 11.97 36.03 -47.48
CA PRO A 39 11.20 35.17 -46.58
C PRO A 39 10.54 33.99 -47.29
N GLU A 40 10.00 34.21 -48.49
CA GLU A 40 9.28 33.18 -49.27
C GLU A 40 10.23 32.08 -49.74
N GLU A 41 11.45 32.45 -50.16
CA GLU A 41 12.50 31.49 -50.53
C GLU A 41 12.95 30.66 -49.33
N MET A 42 13.13 31.30 -48.16
CA MET A 42 13.47 30.62 -46.93
C MET A 42 12.39 29.61 -46.54
N GLU A 43 11.12 30.02 -46.50
CA GLU A 43 10.00 29.14 -46.15
C GLU A 43 9.89 27.95 -47.12
N TYR A 44 10.03 28.20 -48.42
CA TYR A 44 10.04 27.15 -49.44
C TYR A 44 11.17 26.13 -49.21
N TRP A 45 12.40 26.58 -49.01
CA TRP A 45 13.55 25.70 -48.86
C TRP A 45 13.60 24.99 -47.50
N LEU A 46 13.12 25.61 -46.43
CA LEU A 46 12.96 24.98 -45.11
C LEU A 46 12.06 23.75 -45.16
N HIS A 47 11.00 23.76 -45.99
CA HIS A 47 10.10 22.61 -46.15
C HIS A 47 10.50 21.63 -47.24
N LYS A 48 11.20 22.08 -48.28
CA LYS A 48 11.60 21.23 -49.43
C LYS A 48 12.71 20.23 -49.08
N LYS A 49 13.60 20.57 -48.15
CA LYS A 49 14.79 19.77 -47.84
C LYS A 49 15.13 19.85 -46.35
N LYS A 50 15.79 18.81 -45.85
CA LYS A 50 16.35 18.80 -44.49
C LYS A 50 17.73 19.47 -44.48
N TRP A 51 17.86 20.53 -43.70
CA TRP A 51 19.08 21.28 -43.47
C TRP A 51 19.71 20.86 -42.14
N ASP A 52 21.04 20.89 -42.06
CA ASP A 52 21.77 20.59 -40.83
C ASP A 52 21.99 21.86 -40.00
N ILE A 53 22.08 23.02 -40.65
CA ILE A 53 22.32 24.31 -40.00
C ILE A 53 21.91 25.48 -40.92
N VAL A 54 21.51 26.60 -40.31
CA VAL A 54 21.22 27.86 -40.97
C VAL A 54 22.28 28.89 -40.59
N LEU A 55 22.88 29.55 -41.59
CA LEU A 55 23.71 30.74 -41.40
C LEU A 55 22.94 31.94 -41.93
N SER A 56 22.79 32.98 -41.12
CA SER A 56 22.06 34.18 -41.53
C SER A 56 22.92 35.41 -41.37
N ASP A 57 22.99 36.25 -42.40
CA ASP A 57 23.34 37.64 -42.16
C ASP A 57 22.22 38.33 -41.39
N TYR A 58 22.62 39.31 -40.60
CA TYR A 58 21.73 40.11 -39.79
C TYR A 58 21.12 41.26 -40.58
N MET A 59 21.90 41.94 -41.43
CA MET A 59 21.45 43.14 -42.16
C MET A 59 21.37 42.85 -43.66
N MET A 60 20.19 42.51 -44.18
CA MET A 60 19.93 42.51 -45.62
C MET A 60 18.81 43.52 -45.96
N PRO A 61 18.80 44.11 -47.16
CA PRO A 61 17.95 45.26 -47.51
C PRO A 61 16.43 45.05 -47.33
N HIS A 62 15.96 43.80 -47.44
CA HIS A 62 14.52 43.45 -47.48
C HIS A 62 14.13 42.30 -46.54
N PHE A 63 15.09 41.68 -45.88
CA PHE A 63 14.88 40.56 -44.96
C PHE A 63 16.03 40.57 -43.94
N ASN A 64 15.75 40.69 -42.65
CA ASN A 64 16.83 40.77 -41.66
C ASN A 64 16.93 39.45 -40.87
N GLY A 65 18.06 39.26 -40.17
CA GLY A 65 18.32 38.03 -39.43
C GLY A 65 17.30 37.78 -38.29
N THR A 66 16.71 38.83 -37.72
CA THR A 66 15.63 38.71 -36.72
C THR A 66 14.38 38.06 -37.33
N ASP A 67 13.95 38.54 -38.50
CA ASP A 67 12.77 38.03 -39.21
C ASP A 67 13.01 36.59 -39.67
N ALA A 68 14.23 36.27 -40.10
CA ALA A 68 14.64 34.91 -40.46
C ALA A 68 14.58 33.94 -39.26
N LEU A 69 15.06 34.35 -38.10
CA LEU A 69 14.99 33.55 -36.88
C LEU A 69 13.53 33.34 -36.43
N GLU A 70 12.70 34.38 -36.53
CA GLU A 70 11.28 34.27 -36.21
C GLU A 70 10.57 33.31 -37.17
N LEU A 71 10.89 33.35 -38.47
CA LEU A 71 10.35 32.43 -39.47
C LEU A 71 10.77 30.99 -39.18
N LEU A 72 12.04 30.76 -38.85
CA LEU A 72 12.51 29.44 -38.44
C LEU A 72 11.78 28.95 -37.18
N THR A 73 11.61 29.81 -36.18
CA THR A 73 10.89 29.49 -34.94
C THR A 73 9.43 29.13 -35.22
N LYS A 74 8.75 29.89 -36.09
CA LYS A 74 7.37 29.62 -36.53
C LYS A 74 7.24 28.31 -37.31
N SER A 75 8.27 27.92 -38.07
CA SER A 75 8.29 26.65 -38.81
C SER A 75 8.33 25.41 -37.91
N GLY A 76 8.73 25.57 -36.64
CA GLY A 76 8.86 24.48 -35.66
C GLY A 76 10.03 23.51 -35.93
N ILE A 77 10.94 23.86 -36.84
CA ILE A 77 12.11 23.06 -37.20
C ILE A 77 13.27 23.37 -36.25
N ASP A 78 13.74 22.35 -35.51
CA ASP A 78 14.86 22.48 -34.55
C ASP A 78 16.21 22.26 -35.24
N ILE A 79 16.67 23.30 -35.96
CA ILE A 79 18.00 23.35 -36.60
C ILE A 79 18.80 24.51 -36.02
N PRO A 80 20.13 24.36 -35.84
CA PRO A 80 20.97 25.45 -35.39
C PRO A 80 20.88 26.68 -36.30
N PHE A 81 20.75 27.86 -35.70
CA PHE A 81 20.74 29.14 -36.39
C PHE A 81 21.90 29.99 -35.89
N ILE A 82 22.89 30.23 -36.75
CA ILE A 82 24.05 31.06 -36.44
C ILE A 82 23.97 32.36 -37.22
N VAL A 83 24.11 33.47 -36.51
CA VAL A 83 24.08 34.80 -37.10
C VAL A 83 25.49 35.24 -37.43
N VAL A 84 25.75 35.65 -38.66
CA VAL A 84 27.08 36.07 -39.14
C VAL A 84 26.98 37.47 -39.71
N SER A 85 27.55 38.48 -39.04
CA SER A 85 27.37 39.87 -39.50
C SER A 85 28.59 40.77 -39.32
N GLY A 86 28.69 41.81 -40.15
CA GLY A 86 29.84 42.73 -40.20
C GLY A 86 29.75 43.95 -39.28
N THR A 87 28.54 44.40 -38.94
CA THR A 87 28.31 45.64 -38.18
C THR A 87 27.06 45.51 -37.32
N ILE A 88 27.17 44.83 -36.19
CA ILE A 88 26.11 44.82 -35.19
C ILE A 88 26.67 45.23 -33.82
N GLY A 89 25.91 46.04 -33.08
CA GLY A 89 26.21 46.34 -31.68
C GLY A 89 25.86 45.18 -30.74
N GLU A 90 26.53 45.11 -29.58
CA GLU A 90 26.33 44.04 -28.60
C GLU A 90 24.86 43.87 -28.17
N ASP A 91 24.12 44.96 -28.02
CA ASP A 91 22.70 44.93 -27.61
C ASP A 91 21.83 44.13 -28.57
N VAL A 92 22.13 44.20 -29.86
CA VAL A 92 21.38 43.53 -30.90
C VAL A 92 21.79 42.05 -31.00
N ALA A 93 23.08 41.73 -30.82
CA ALA A 93 23.54 40.35 -30.70
C ALA A 93 22.90 39.65 -29.48
N VAL A 94 22.82 40.34 -28.33
CA VAL A 94 22.12 39.83 -27.13
C VAL A 94 20.62 39.66 -27.39
N GLY A 95 19.99 40.58 -28.12
CA GLY A 95 18.60 40.47 -28.56
C GLY A 95 18.36 39.20 -29.40
N MET A 96 19.25 38.91 -30.34
CA MET A 96 19.18 37.72 -31.20
C MET A 96 19.36 36.41 -30.42
N MET A 97 20.29 36.36 -29.47
CA MET A 97 20.47 35.21 -28.59
C MET A 97 19.23 34.99 -27.71
N LYS A 98 18.62 36.06 -27.17
CA LYS A 98 17.36 35.98 -26.42
C LYS A 98 16.18 35.53 -27.29
N ALA A 99 16.18 35.89 -28.57
CA ALA A 99 15.17 35.48 -29.54
C ALA A 99 15.32 34.02 -30.03
N GLY A 100 16.43 33.34 -29.69
CA GLY A 100 16.62 31.91 -29.96
C GLY A 100 17.74 31.57 -30.94
N ALA A 101 18.57 32.54 -31.38
CA ALA A 101 19.77 32.23 -32.14
C ALA A 101 20.74 31.38 -31.31
N ASN A 102 21.40 30.41 -31.94
CA ASN A 102 22.27 29.46 -31.26
C ASN A 102 23.69 29.97 -31.07
N ASP A 103 24.19 30.78 -32.01
CA ASP A 103 25.47 31.47 -31.87
C ASP A 103 25.51 32.74 -32.73
N TYR A 104 26.48 33.60 -32.44
CA TYR A 104 26.73 34.84 -33.15
C TYR A 104 28.21 35.00 -33.50
N LEU A 105 28.49 35.39 -34.75
CA LEU A 105 29.83 35.57 -35.28
C LEU A 105 29.95 36.90 -36.04
N MET A 106 31.11 37.54 -35.87
CA MET A 106 31.48 38.71 -36.66
C MET A 106 32.10 38.26 -38.01
N LYS A 107 31.69 38.89 -39.13
CA LYS A 107 32.22 38.59 -40.49
C LYS A 107 33.75 38.76 -40.59
N ASN A 108 34.38 39.54 -39.72
CA ASN A 108 35.83 39.69 -39.65
C ASN A 108 36.56 38.54 -38.91
N ASN A 109 35.83 37.61 -38.30
CA ASN A 109 36.39 36.50 -37.51
C ASN A 109 35.78 35.13 -37.92
N LEU A 110 35.74 34.87 -39.22
CA LEU A 110 35.23 33.60 -39.77
C LEU A 110 36.05 32.36 -39.39
N GLN A 111 37.23 32.52 -38.77
CA GLN A 111 38.00 31.40 -38.23
C GLN A 111 37.24 30.65 -37.12
N ARG A 112 36.33 31.35 -36.42
CA ARG A 112 35.47 30.75 -35.39
C ARG A 112 34.22 30.06 -35.94
N LEU A 113 33.94 30.21 -37.24
CA LEU A 113 32.74 29.64 -37.87
C LEU A 113 32.71 28.13 -37.76
N VAL A 114 33.79 27.43 -38.10
CA VAL A 114 33.82 25.97 -38.05
C VAL A 114 33.66 25.41 -36.62
N PRO A 115 34.40 25.91 -35.60
CA PRO A 115 34.17 25.50 -34.22
C PRO A 115 32.74 25.77 -33.72
N ALA A 116 32.11 26.88 -34.13
CA ALA A 116 30.73 27.20 -33.77
C ALA A 116 29.75 26.21 -34.42
N ILE A 117 29.92 25.92 -35.72
CA ILE A 117 29.13 24.91 -36.43
C ILE A 117 29.28 23.55 -35.77
N GLU A 118 30.50 23.10 -35.44
CA GLU A 118 30.74 21.80 -34.81
C GLU A 118 30.10 21.70 -33.43
N ARG A 119 30.18 22.76 -32.62
CA ARG A 119 29.54 22.81 -31.30
C ARG A 119 28.02 22.71 -31.44
N GLU A 120 27.43 23.55 -32.28
CA GLU A 120 25.97 23.62 -32.41
C GLU A 120 25.37 22.38 -33.08
N LEU A 121 26.07 21.76 -34.02
CA LEU A 121 25.65 20.47 -34.58
C LEU A 121 25.70 19.36 -33.53
N ARG A 122 26.75 19.32 -32.70
CA ARG A 122 26.86 18.34 -31.60
C ARG A 122 25.76 18.54 -30.56
N ASP A 123 25.49 19.78 -30.20
CA ASP A 123 24.45 20.13 -29.24
C ASP A 123 23.05 19.88 -29.81
N SER A 124 22.81 20.13 -31.09
CA SER A 124 21.55 19.80 -31.77
C SER A 124 21.29 18.29 -31.84
N VAL A 125 22.32 17.48 -32.13
CA VAL A 125 22.22 16.01 -32.10
C VAL A 125 21.91 15.53 -30.68
N ASN A 126 22.64 16.03 -29.67
CA ASN A 126 22.41 15.69 -28.27
C ASN A 126 20.99 16.10 -27.81
N ARG A 127 20.49 17.28 -28.21
CA ARG A 127 19.12 17.74 -27.92
C ARG A 127 18.08 16.84 -28.58
N SER A 128 18.30 16.45 -29.84
CA SER A 128 17.41 15.55 -30.59
C SER A 128 17.36 14.15 -29.98
N GLU A 129 18.51 13.57 -29.63
CA GLU A 129 18.60 12.26 -28.98
C GLU A 129 17.93 12.27 -27.61
N ARG A 130 18.15 13.32 -26.80
CA ARG A 130 17.46 13.49 -25.51
C ARG A 130 15.94 13.59 -25.68
N LYS A 131 15.45 14.34 -26.66
CA LYS A 131 14.00 14.46 -26.95
C LYS A 131 13.40 13.12 -27.39
N VAL A 132 14.09 12.35 -28.23
CA VAL A 132 13.63 11.02 -28.68
C VAL A 132 13.65 10.02 -27.52
N LEU A 133 14.71 10.01 -26.71
CA LEU A 133 14.82 9.14 -25.55
C LEU A 133 13.76 9.47 -24.50
N ALA A 134 13.54 10.76 -24.20
CA ALA A 134 12.49 11.21 -23.28
C ALA A 134 11.10 10.84 -23.80
N LYS A 135 10.84 10.97 -25.11
CA LYS A 135 9.55 10.56 -25.71
C LYS A 135 9.35 9.04 -25.66
N LYS A 136 10.41 8.24 -25.89
CA LYS A 136 10.37 6.78 -25.72
C LYS A 136 10.17 6.37 -24.27
N GLN A 137 10.88 6.99 -23.33
CA GLN A 137 10.74 6.72 -21.90
C GLN A 137 9.34 7.10 -21.40
N LYS A 138 8.83 8.28 -21.78
CA LYS A 138 7.48 8.70 -21.43
C LYS A 138 6.42 7.73 -21.96
N LYS A 139 6.53 7.31 -23.22
CA LYS A 139 5.63 6.31 -23.81
C LYS A 139 5.73 4.94 -23.11
N ALA A 140 6.93 4.47 -22.84
CA ALA A 140 7.14 3.19 -22.14
C ALA A 140 6.65 3.25 -20.67
N GLU A 141 6.79 4.39 -20.00
CA GLU A 141 6.29 4.60 -18.65
C GLU A 141 4.76 4.69 -18.61
N GLU A 142 4.15 5.35 -19.58
CA GLU A 142 2.69 5.38 -19.76
C GLU A 142 2.14 3.97 -20.03
N GLU A 143 2.75 3.20 -20.93
CA GLU A 143 2.39 1.79 -21.20
C GLU A 143 2.58 0.90 -19.96
N ARG A 144 3.68 1.08 -19.21
CA ARG A 144 3.94 0.33 -17.98
C ARG A 144 2.94 0.67 -16.88
N LYS A 145 2.59 1.95 -16.72
CA LYS A 145 1.56 2.39 -15.75
C LYS A 145 0.19 1.84 -16.13
N ALA A 146 -0.19 1.87 -17.40
CA ALA A 146 -1.45 1.29 -17.87
C ALA A 146 -1.52 -0.23 -17.63
N HIS A 147 -0.42 -0.96 -17.90
CA HIS A 147 -0.34 -2.39 -17.58
C HIS A 147 -0.41 -2.67 -16.08
N LEU A 148 0.28 -1.88 -15.25
CA LEU A 148 0.26 -2.06 -13.80
C LEU A 148 -1.14 -1.83 -13.23
N VAL A 149 -1.83 -0.77 -13.65
CA VAL A 149 -3.22 -0.50 -13.27
C VAL A 149 -4.16 -1.62 -13.72
N PHE A 150 -3.97 -2.16 -14.93
CA PHE A 150 -4.73 -3.32 -15.41
C PHE A 150 -4.54 -4.54 -14.50
N PHE A 151 -3.31 -4.87 -14.13
CA PHE A 151 -3.01 -6.01 -13.25
C PHE A 151 -3.54 -5.79 -11.82
N GLU A 152 -3.39 -4.59 -11.26
CA GLU A 152 -3.95 -4.26 -9.95
C GLU A 152 -5.47 -4.38 -9.92
N ASN A 153 -6.15 -3.90 -10.96
CA ASN A 153 -7.61 -4.02 -11.08
C ASN A 153 -8.04 -5.48 -11.25
N MET A 154 -7.31 -6.27 -12.04
CA MET A 154 -7.57 -7.70 -12.17
C MET A 154 -7.31 -8.48 -10.88
N ASP A 155 -6.25 -8.14 -10.13
CA ASP A 155 -5.93 -8.78 -8.86
C ASP A 155 -7.02 -8.49 -7.82
N LYS A 156 -7.50 -7.25 -7.73
CA LYS A 156 -8.65 -6.89 -6.89
C LYS A 156 -9.88 -7.75 -7.22
N ILE A 157 -10.23 -7.90 -8.50
CA ILE A 157 -11.35 -8.74 -8.92
C ILE A 157 -11.13 -10.21 -8.56
N ASN A 158 -9.92 -10.74 -8.79
CA ASN A 158 -9.62 -12.13 -8.47
C ASN A 158 -9.70 -12.40 -6.96
N GLN A 159 -9.14 -11.50 -6.13
CA GLN A 159 -9.23 -11.62 -4.68
C GLN A 159 -10.68 -11.60 -4.22
N THR A 160 -11.52 -10.75 -4.82
CA THR A 160 -12.95 -10.69 -4.53
C THR A 160 -13.67 -12.00 -4.90
N ILE A 161 -13.34 -12.60 -6.05
CA ILE A 161 -13.94 -13.87 -6.49
C ILE A 161 -13.54 -15.03 -5.57
N VAL A 162 -12.26 -15.13 -5.22
CA VAL A 162 -11.72 -16.27 -4.45
C VAL A 162 -12.16 -16.23 -2.98
N ARG A 163 -12.36 -15.03 -2.42
CA ARG A 163 -12.73 -14.88 -1.00
C ARG A 163 -14.18 -15.27 -0.70
N SER A 164 -15.04 -15.35 -1.71
CA SER A 164 -16.46 -15.57 -1.54
C SER A 164 -16.85 -17.00 -1.90
N ASN A 165 -17.41 -17.73 -0.92
CA ASN A 165 -17.94 -19.08 -1.10
C ASN A 165 -19.45 -19.09 -1.40
N ASP A 166 -20.05 -17.91 -1.51
CA ASP A 166 -21.45 -17.71 -1.82
C ASP A 166 -21.59 -16.90 -3.11
N LEU A 167 -22.49 -17.36 -3.98
CA LEU A 167 -22.69 -16.80 -5.31
C LEU A 167 -23.19 -15.35 -5.25
N GLU A 168 -24.09 -15.05 -4.32
CA GLU A 168 -24.70 -13.74 -4.19
C GLU A 168 -23.68 -12.74 -3.63
N GLN A 169 -22.93 -13.13 -2.61
CA GLN A 169 -21.87 -12.29 -2.05
C GLN A 169 -20.74 -12.05 -3.05
N MET A 170 -20.28 -13.10 -3.74
CA MET A 170 -19.24 -12.99 -4.76
C MET A 170 -19.67 -12.00 -5.86
N THR A 171 -20.88 -12.16 -6.40
CA THR A 171 -21.37 -11.25 -7.45
C THR A 171 -21.48 -9.83 -6.92
N ARG A 172 -22.09 -9.61 -5.75
CA ARG A 172 -22.20 -8.28 -5.11
C ARG A 172 -20.85 -7.57 -5.00
N ASP A 173 -19.83 -8.26 -4.51
CA ASP A 173 -18.52 -7.66 -4.29
C ASP A 173 -17.80 -7.37 -5.61
N VAL A 174 -17.91 -8.27 -6.61
CA VAL A 174 -17.35 -8.03 -7.94
C VAL A 174 -18.00 -6.81 -8.59
N LEU A 175 -19.32 -6.71 -8.56
CA LEU A 175 -20.07 -5.57 -9.09
C LEU A 175 -19.73 -4.26 -8.36
N THR A 176 -19.59 -4.30 -7.04
CA THR A 176 -19.16 -3.14 -6.23
C THR A 176 -17.73 -2.71 -6.58
N THR A 177 -16.82 -3.67 -6.73
CA THR A 177 -15.44 -3.41 -7.13
C THR A 177 -15.39 -2.77 -8.52
N MET A 178 -16.29 -3.17 -9.42
CA MET A 178 -16.37 -2.60 -10.77
C MET A 178 -16.84 -1.14 -10.81
N ILE A 179 -17.73 -0.72 -9.92
CA ILE A 179 -18.05 0.71 -9.79
C ILE A 179 -16.78 1.50 -9.49
N SER A 180 -15.93 1.01 -8.60
CA SER A 180 -14.67 1.67 -8.27
C SER A 180 -13.64 1.61 -9.40
N ILE A 181 -13.55 0.49 -10.14
CA ILE A 181 -12.55 0.30 -11.20
C ILE A 181 -12.88 1.14 -12.43
N PHE A 182 -14.13 1.13 -12.86
CA PHE A 182 -14.56 1.80 -14.09
C PHE A 182 -15.14 3.19 -13.84
N ASP A 183 -15.38 3.59 -12.59
CA ASP A 183 -16.09 4.83 -12.23
C ASP A 183 -17.46 4.97 -12.93
N CYS A 184 -18.11 3.84 -13.22
CA CYS A 184 -19.43 3.80 -13.82
C CYS A 184 -20.54 4.02 -12.77
N ASP A 185 -21.74 4.36 -13.23
CA ASP A 185 -22.83 4.73 -12.33
C ASP A 185 -23.60 3.50 -11.81
N ARG A 186 -23.71 2.46 -12.64
CA ARG A 186 -24.36 1.19 -12.26
C ARG A 186 -23.63 0.00 -12.85
N THR A 187 -23.62 -1.09 -12.10
CA THR A 187 -23.20 -2.40 -12.58
C THR A 187 -24.30 -3.40 -12.27
N TRP A 188 -24.53 -4.33 -13.17
CA TRP A 188 -25.64 -5.28 -13.02
C TRP A 188 -25.31 -6.61 -13.68
N LEU A 189 -26.00 -7.63 -13.19
CA LEU A 189 -25.97 -8.98 -13.72
C LEU A 189 -27.42 -9.42 -13.89
N PHE A 190 -27.77 -9.97 -15.04
CA PHE A 190 -29.12 -10.51 -15.27
C PHE A 190 -29.12 -11.88 -15.94
N TYR A 191 -30.19 -12.63 -15.69
CA TYR A 191 -30.37 -14.00 -16.12
C TYR A 191 -31.85 -14.30 -16.46
N PRO A 192 -32.13 -15.09 -17.51
CA PRO A 192 -31.20 -15.60 -18.52
C PRO A 192 -30.89 -14.55 -19.59
N CYS A 193 -29.69 -14.62 -20.18
CA CYS A 193 -29.39 -13.97 -21.46
C CYS A 193 -29.91 -14.86 -22.60
N ASP A 194 -31.21 -14.72 -22.87
CA ASP A 194 -31.91 -15.46 -23.91
C ASP A 194 -32.92 -14.53 -24.59
N PRO A 195 -32.74 -14.17 -25.87
CA PRO A 195 -33.63 -13.26 -26.59
C PRO A 195 -35.05 -13.80 -26.77
N ASP A 196 -35.26 -15.12 -26.66
CA ASP A 196 -36.56 -15.75 -26.87
C ASP A 196 -37.28 -16.04 -25.53
N ALA A 197 -36.69 -15.67 -24.39
CA ALA A 197 -37.32 -15.81 -23.08
C ALA A 197 -38.45 -14.79 -22.87
N THR A 198 -39.54 -15.21 -22.22
CA THR A 198 -40.68 -14.33 -21.91
C THR A 198 -40.35 -13.29 -20.83
N THR A 199 -39.48 -13.65 -19.88
CA THR A 199 -39.04 -12.80 -18.79
C THR A 199 -37.55 -13.01 -18.50
N PHE A 200 -36.91 -12.01 -17.91
CA PHE A 200 -35.58 -12.10 -17.31
C PHE A 200 -35.62 -11.53 -15.90
N ARG A 201 -34.57 -11.81 -15.11
CA ARG A 201 -34.42 -11.32 -13.74
C ARG A 201 -33.08 -10.63 -13.60
N VAL A 202 -32.97 -9.68 -12.69
CA VAL A 202 -31.71 -9.04 -12.30
C VAL A 202 -31.32 -9.55 -10.90
N PRO A 203 -30.45 -10.58 -10.80
CA PRO A 203 -30.08 -11.10 -9.49
C PRO A 203 -29.24 -10.14 -8.66
N MET A 204 -28.48 -9.27 -9.31
CA MET A 204 -27.65 -8.30 -8.62
C MET A 204 -27.52 -7.01 -9.42
N GLU A 205 -27.68 -5.89 -8.72
CA GLU A 205 -27.43 -4.55 -9.23
C GLU A 205 -26.77 -3.74 -8.12
N ILE A 206 -25.70 -3.02 -8.46
CA ILE A 206 -25.05 -2.06 -7.58
C ILE A 206 -25.06 -0.70 -8.29
N THR A 207 -25.51 0.33 -7.58
CA THR A 207 -25.70 1.67 -8.13
C THR A 207 -25.10 2.74 -7.23
N LYS A 208 -24.61 3.83 -7.83
CA LYS A 208 -24.32 5.06 -7.09
C LYS A 208 -25.63 5.68 -6.57
N PRO A 209 -25.67 6.28 -5.37
CA PRO A 209 -26.89 6.85 -4.79
C PRO A 209 -27.58 7.89 -5.69
N GLU A 210 -26.81 8.65 -6.46
CA GLU A 210 -27.29 9.71 -7.35
C GLU A 210 -27.99 9.16 -8.61
N TYR A 211 -27.74 7.88 -8.94
CA TYR A 211 -28.27 7.20 -10.11
C TYR A 211 -28.93 5.88 -9.69
N PRO A 212 -30.08 5.91 -9.00
CA PRO A 212 -30.74 4.71 -8.50
C PRO A 212 -31.18 3.81 -9.66
N GLY A 213 -30.98 2.50 -9.50
CA GLY A 213 -31.36 1.49 -10.48
C GLY A 213 -32.85 1.17 -10.47
N ALA A 214 -33.21 0.00 -11.00
CA ALA A 214 -34.60 -0.45 -10.97
C ALA A 214 -35.08 -0.81 -9.56
N GLY A 215 -34.16 -1.21 -8.67
CA GLY A 215 -34.45 -1.49 -7.25
C GLY A 215 -35.32 -2.73 -7.02
N ILE A 216 -35.61 -3.50 -8.07
CA ILE A 216 -36.42 -4.71 -8.03
C ILE A 216 -35.50 -5.91 -8.32
N LEU A 217 -34.74 -6.34 -7.31
CA LEU A 217 -33.87 -7.50 -7.42
C LEU A 217 -34.69 -8.79 -7.52
N ASN A 218 -34.26 -9.71 -8.39
CA ASN A 218 -34.82 -11.05 -8.56
C ASN A 218 -36.31 -11.17 -8.96
N ALA A 219 -36.99 -10.08 -9.36
CA ALA A 219 -38.34 -10.17 -9.92
C ALA A 219 -38.32 -10.56 -11.41
N ASP A 220 -39.41 -11.19 -11.86
CA ASP A 220 -39.64 -11.51 -13.28
C ASP A 220 -40.02 -10.25 -14.06
N ILE A 221 -39.11 -9.79 -14.92
CA ILE A 221 -39.27 -8.62 -15.78
C ILE A 221 -39.60 -9.10 -17.21
N PRO A 222 -40.69 -8.64 -17.85
CA PRO A 222 -41.01 -9.00 -19.23
C PRO A 222 -39.90 -8.61 -20.21
N MET A 223 -39.58 -9.47 -21.17
CA MET A 223 -38.53 -9.24 -22.19
C MET A 223 -38.99 -8.25 -23.27
N PRO A 224 -38.43 -7.02 -23.34
CA PRO A 224 -38.76 -6.06 -24.38
C PRO A 224 -38.15 -6.45 -25.75
N PRO A 225 -38.82 -6.17 -26.89
CA PRO A 225 -38.29 -6.54 -28.21
C PRO A 225 -36.93 -5.91 -28.57
N ASP A 226 -36.69 -4.66 -28.13
CA ASP A 226 -35.43 -3.95 -28.31
C ASP A 226 -34.30 -4.53 -27.45
N MET A 227 -34.62 -4.96 -26.23
CA MET A 227 -33.67 -5.70 -25.39
C MET A 227 -33.30 -7.06 -26.02
N ALA A 228 -34.28 -7.80 -26.54
CA ALA A 228 -34.03 -9.09 -27.21
C ALA A 228 -33.08 -8.94 -28.42
N GLN A 229 -33.18 -7.84 -29.18
CA GLN A 229 -32.24 -7.55 -30.26
C GLN A 229 -30.81 -7.31 -29.73
N ASN A 230 -30.65 -6.52 -28.66
CA ASN A 230 -29.34 -6.30 -28.04
C ASN A 230 -28.72 -7.60 -27.51
N LEU A 231 -29.56 -8.52 -26.99
CA LEU A 231 -29.08 -9.85 -26.58
C LEU A 231 -28.53 -10.66 -27.75
N ARG A 232 -29.18 -10.63 -28.93
CA ARG A 232 -28.71 -11.35 -30.12
C ARG A 232 -27.34 -10.84 -30.57
N GLU A 233 -27.18 -9.53 -30.64
CA GLU A 233 -25.89 -8.92 -31.02
C GLU A 233 -24.78 -9.25 -30.02
N ALA A 234 -25.09 -9.22 -28.72
CA ALA A 234 -24.12 -9.58 -27.69
C ALA A 234 -23.73 -11.07 -27.74
N LEU A 235 -24.66 -11.97 -28.08
CA LEU A 235 -24.41 -13.40 -28.23
C LEU A 235 -23.56 -13.75 -29.47
N GLU A 236 -23.59 -12.91 -30.51
CA GLU A 236 -22.76 -13.07 -31.72
C GLU A 236 -21.35 -12.47 -31.57
N SER A 237 -21.13 -11.64 -30.56
CA SER A 237 -19.86 -10.94 -30.33
C SER A 237 -18.95 -11.68 -29.35
N SER A 238 -17.65 -11.77 -29.67
CA SER A 238 -16.62 -12.29 -28.75
C SER A 238 -15.96 -11.20 -27.89
N GLU A 239 -16.24 -9.92 -28.19
CA GLU A 239 -15.78 -8.75 -27.44
C GLU A 239 -16.97 -8.04 -26.76
N PRO A 240 -16.74 -7.26 -25.69
CA PRO A 240 -17.81 -6.46 -25.09
C PRO A 240 -18.48 -5.53 -26.09
N VAL A 241 -19.82 -5.58 -26.12
CA VAL A 241 -20.63 -4.73 -26.98
C VAL A 241 -20.97 -3.43 -26.25
N THR A 242 -20.91 -2.32 -26.97
CA THR A 242 -21.17 -0.99 -26.45
C THR A 242 -22.31 -0.32 -27.18
N TYR A 243 -23.22 0.30 -26.43
CA TYR A 243 -24.36 1.05 -26.95
C TYR A 243 -24.28 2.50 -26.46
N LEU A 244 -24.56 3.45 -27.34
CA LEU A 244 -24.51 4.88 -27.04
C LEU A 244 -25.79 5.56 -27.52
N ALA A 245 -26.38 6.39 -26.67
CA ALA A 245 -27.56 7.19 -27.01
C ALA A 245 -27.32 8.05 -28.27
N GLY A 246 -28.27 8.04 -29.20
CA GLY A 246 -28.22 8.85 -30.42
C GLY A 246 -27.22 8.40 -31.51
N THR A 247 -26.70 7.17 -31.44
CA THR A 247 -25.77 6.60 -32.45
C THR A 247 -26.41 5.47 -33.28
N GLU A 248 -25.69 4.92 -34.27
CA GLU A 248 -26.16 3.78 -35.09
C GLU A 248 -26.43 2.51 -34.27
N ARG A 249 -25.90 2.40 -33.03
CA ARG A 249 -26.22 1.35 -32.06
C ARG A 249 -26.81 1.98 -30.78
N PRO A 250 -28.11 2.35 -30.79
CA PRO A 250 -28.75 3.07 -29.70
C PRO A 250 -29.00 2.17 -28.49
N ILE A 251 -29.14 2.80 -27.33
CA ILE A 251 -29.54 2.11 -26.09
C ILE A 251 -31.02 1.73 -26.20
N ASN A 252 -31.43 0.63 -25.54
CA ASN A 252 -32.83 0.24 -25.53
C ASN A 252 -33.69 1.32 -24.84
N LYS A 253 -34.94 1.48 -25.28
CA LYS A 253 -35.79 2.62 -24.89
C LYS A 253 -36.08 2.63 -23.40
N VAL A 254 -36.30 1.46 -22.81
CA VAL A 254 -36.57 1.35 -21.37
C VAL A 254 -35.38 1.86 -20.56
N SER A 255 -34.16 1.48 -20.94
CA SER A 255 -32.94 1.90 -20.24
C SER A 255 -32.64 3.39 -20.43
N GLU A 256 -32.88 3.93 -21.62
CA GLU A 256 -32.67 5.35 -21.91
C GLU A 256 -33.73 6.24 -21.25
N GLU A 257 -35.02 5.95 -21.44
CA GLU A 257 -36.14 6.80 -21.00
C GLU A 257 -36.46 6.65 -19.52
N GLN A 258 -36.48 5.44 -18.99
CA GLN A 258 -36.88 5.18 -17.59
C GLN A 258 -35.71 5.29 -16.61
N PHE A 259 -34.51 4.92 -17.05
CA PHE A 259 -33.34 4.79 -16.19
C PHE A 259 -32.20 5.76 -16.52
N GLY A 260 -32.38 6.62 -17.53
CA GLY A 260 -31.46 7.70 -17.87
C GLY A 260 -30.10 7.22 -18.37
N VAL A 261 -30.01 6.04 -18.97
CA VAL A 261 -28.74 5.46 -19.43
C VAL A 261 -28.29 6.19 -20.71
N LYS A 262 -27.07 6.71 -20.70
CA LYS A 262 -26.45 7.43 -21.83
C LYS A 262 -25.39 6.62 -22.55
N SER A 263 -24.73 5.69 -21.84
CA SER A 263 -23.78 4.75 -22.43
C SER A 263 -23.82 3.41 -21.69
N GLN A 264 -23.69 2.32 -22.43
CA GLN A 264 -23.76 0.96 -21.90
C GLN A 264 -22.62 0.13 -22.47
N MET A 265 -22.01 -0.70 -21.62
CA MET A 265 -21.07 -1.73 -22.03
C MET A 265 -21.48 -3.05 -21.38
N MET A 266 -21.52 -4.11 -22.16
CA MET A 266 -21.96 -5.42 -21.70
C MET A 266 -21.24 -6.55 -22.42
N ILE A 267 -21.11 -7.68 -21.75
CA ILE A 267 -20.54 -8.91 -22.28
C ILE A 267 -21.39 -10.09 -21.81
N VAL A 268 -21.51 -11.10 -22.67
CA VAL A 268 -22.14 -12.36 -22.31
C VAL A 268 -21.17 -13.20 -21.50
N LEU A 269 -21.65 -13.71 -20.38
CA LEU A 269 -20.96 -14.71 -19.59
C LEU A 269 -21.48 -16.09 -19.99
N TYR A 270 -20.56 -17.00 -20.32
CA TYR A 270 -20.88 -18.36 -20.74
C TYR A 270 -20.47 -19.34 -19.65
N PRO A 271 -21.28 -19.50 -18.59
CA PRO A 271 -21.05 -20.60 -17.68
C PRO A 271 -21.26 -21.93 -18.44
N LYS A 272 -20.52 -22.98 -18.07
CA LYS A 272 -20.64 -24.29 -18.74
C LYS A 272 -21.97 -25.01 -18.45
N THR A 273 -22.78 -24.48 -17.54
CA THR A 273 -24.12 -24.99 -17.20
C THR A 273 -25.12 -23.86 -17.05
N GLY A 274 -26.39 -24.16 -17.36
CA GLY A 274 -27.45 -23.16 -17.40
C GLY A 274 -27.42 -22.34 -18.69
N LYS A 275 -28.32 -21.36 -18.79
CA LYS A 275 -28.32 -20.42 -19.92
C LYS A 275 -27.22 -19.36 -19.74
N PRO A 276 -26.77 -18.67 -20.81
CA PRO A 276 -25.83 -17.57 -20.69
C PRO A 276 -26.35 -16.49 -19.75
N TRP A 277 -25.44 -15.73 -19.15
CA TRP A 277 -25.77 -14.58 -18.30
C TRP A 277 -25.34 -13.30 -19.00
N MET A 278 -26.05 -12.21 -18.75
CA MET A 278 -25.62 -10.91 -19.23
C MET A 278 -24.98 -10.13 -18.10
N PHE A 279 -23.81 -9.58 -18.37
CA PHE A 279 -23.06 -8.77 -17.44
C PHE A 279 -22.71 -7.44 -18.04
N GLY A 280 -22.97 -6.36 -17.32
CA GLY A 280 -22.73 -5.05 -17.87
C GLY A 280 -22.78 -3.92 -16.86
N MET A 281 -22.57 -2.73 -17.41
CA MET A 281 -22.55 -1.49 -16.67
C MET A 281 -23.20 -0.37 -17.47
N HIS A 282 -23.67 0.64 -16.74
CA HIS A 282 -24.28 1.84 -17.28
C HIS A 282 -23.53 3.10 -16.85
N GLN A 283 -23.43 4.04 -17.78
CA GLN A 283 -23.12 5.44 -17.50
C GLN A 283 -24.38 6.27 -17.77
N CYS A 284 -24.88 6.94 -16.73
CA CYS A 284 -26.08 7.76 -16.74
C CYS A 284 -25.73 9.25 -16.68
N SER A 285 -24.61 9.61 -16.06
CA SER A 285 -24.20 11.01 -15.87
C SER A 285 -23.88 11.74 -17.17
N HIS A 286 -23.16 11.09 -18.10
CA HIS A 286 -22.68 11.67 -19.36
C HIS A 286 -22.53 10.59 -20.43
N ILE A 287 -22.39 10.99 -21.71
CA ILE A 287 -22.08 10.07 -22.80
C ILE A 287 -20.60 9.68 -22.69
N ARG A 288 -20.32 8.38 -22.58
CA ARG A 288 -18.99 7.81 -22.43
C ARG A 288 -18.66 6.88 -23.59
N ILE A 289 -17.50 7.12 -24.20
CA ILE A 289 -16.93 6.22 -25.21
C ILE A 289 -15.95 5.29 -24.49
N TRP A 290 -16.25 4.00 -24.50
CA TRP A 290 -15.42 2.98 -23.83
C TRP A 290 -14.16 2.68 -24.64
N THR A 291 -13.00 2.77 -23.98
CA THR A 291 -11.67 2.54 -24.56
C THR A 291 -11.41 1.05 -24.85
N ALA A 292 -10.40 0.75 -25.67
CA ALA A 292 -10.02 -0.63 -25.98
C ALA A 292 -9.50 -1.36 -24.72
N GLU A 293 -8.80 -0.65 -23.86
CA GLU A 293 -8.28 -1.15 -22.58
C GLU A 293 -9.42 -1.51 -21.61
N GLU A 294 -10.46 -0.67 -21.51
CA GLU A 294 -11.64 -0.94 -20.68
C GLU A 294 -12.45 -2.12 -21.19
N LYS A 295 -12.63 -2.24 -22.51
CA LYS A 295 -13.25 -3.42 -23.12
C LYS A 295 -12.45 -4.67 -22.80
N LYS A 296 -11.13 -4.64 -22.97
CA LYS A 296 -10.26 -5.79 -22.63
C LYS A 296 -10.33 -6.15 -21.15
N LEU A 297 -10.39 -5.16 -20.26
CA LEU A 297 -10.53 -5.38 -18.82
C LEU A 297 -11.88 -6.03 -18.49
N LEU A 298 -13.00 -5.52 -19.04
CA LEU A 298 -14.31 -6.14 -18.83
C LEU A 298 -14.37 -7.56 -19.40
N GLN A 299 -13.72 -7.80 -20.55
CA GLN A 299 -13.66 -9.12 -21.16
C GLN A 299 -12.95 -10.13 -20.25
N GLU A 300 -11.80 -9.76 -19.69
CA GLU A 300 -11.06 -10.65 -18.79
C GLU A 300 -11.80 -10.84 -17.45
N ILE A 301 -12.42 -9.77 -16.89
CA ILE A 301 -13.30 -9.88 -15.72
C ILE A 301 -14.47 -10.82 -16.02
N GLY A 302 -15.13 -10.67 -17.17
CA GLY A 302 -16.23 -11.52 -17.60
C GLY A 302 -15.81 -12.98 -17.77
N ARG A 303 -14.61 -13.24 -18.30
CA ARG A 303 -14.07 -14.60 -18.38
C ARG A 303 -13.87 -15.21 -16.99
N ARG A 304 -13.25 -14.48 -16.06
CA ARG A 304 -13.05 -14.93 -14.67
C ARG A 304 -14.38 -15.15 -13.95
N LEU A 305 -15.34 -14.25 -14.16
CA LEU A 305 -16.67 -14.38 -13.59
C LEU A 305 -17.43 -15.56 -14.20
N SER A 306 -17.32 -15.83 -15.50
CA SER A 306 -17.92 -17.01 -16.14
C SER A 306 -17.37 -18.33 -15.59
N ASP A 307 -16.05 -18.40 -15.37
CA ASP A 307 -15.39 -19.56 -14.78
C ASP A 307 -15.84 -19.77 -13.32
N ALA A 308 -15.96 -18.68 -12.55
CA ALA A 308 -16.44 -18.71 -11.17
C ALA A 308 -17.93 -19.10 -11.11
N LEU A 309 -18.79 -18.48 -11.93
CA LEU A 309 -20.21 -18.81 -12.06
C LEU A 309 -20.42 -20.26 -12.48
N THR A 310 -19.64 -20.78 -13.43
CA THR A 310 -19.68 -22.19 -13.81
C THR A 310 -19.46 -23.08 -12.60
N SER A 311 -18.36 -22.85 -11.90
CA SER A 311 -17.96 -23.69 -10.78
C SER A 311 -19.00 -23.64 -9.66
N MET A 312 -19.51 -22.44 -9.35
CA MET A 312 -20.50 -22.24 -8.30
C MET A 312 -21.90 -22.74 -8.67
N LEU A 313 -22.34 -22.59 -9.93
CA LEU A 313 -23.66 -23.06 -10.39
C LEU A 313 -23.71 -24.58 -10.50
N ILE A 314 -22.68 -25.20 -11.09
CA ILE A 314 -22.56 -26.67 -11.11
C ILE A 314 -22.55 -27.20 -9.69
N TYR A 315 -21.74 -26.60 -8.82
CA TYR A 315 -21.67 -27.02 -7.43
C TYR A 315 -23.02 -26.83 -6.73
N ARG A 316 -23.73 -25.72 -6.95
CA ARG A 316 -25.04 -25.46 -6.36
C ARG A 316 -26.12 -26.41 -6.87
N ASP A 317 -26.22 -26.63 -8.17
CA ASP A 317 -27.28 -27.47 -8.76
C ASP A 317 -27.04 -28.95 -8.43
N LEU A 318 -25.79 -29.42 -8.47
CA LEU A 318 -25.41 -30.74 -7.99
C LEU A 318 -25.70 -30.85 -6.49
N ARG A 319 -25.27 -29.88 -5.70
CA ARG A 319 -25.51 -29.87 -4.26
C ARG A 319 -26.99 -29.79 -3.94
N ASN A 320 -27.82 -29.10 -4.71
CA ASN A 320 -29.26 -28.99 -4.47
C ASN A 320 -29.99 -30.27 -4.86
N SER A 321 -29.72 -30.82 -6.05
CA SER A 321 -30.35 -32.07 -6.48
C SER A 321 -29.86 -33.28 -5.68
N GLU A 322 -28.56 -33.31 -5.35
CA GLU A 322 -28.02 -34.28 -4.40
C GLU A 322 -28.60 -34.03 -3.02
N ALA A 323 -28.58 -32.81 -2.48
CA ALA A 323 -29.11 -32.53 -1.15
C ALA A 323 -30.62 -32.76 -1.05
N GLU A 324 -31.41 -32.58 -2.10
CA GLU A 324 -32.86 -32.84 -2.06
C GLU A 324 -33.13 -34.36 -2.02
N ASN A 325 -32.53 -35.13 -2.93
CA ASN A 325 -32.70 -36.58 -2.96
C ASN A 325 -32.00 -37.27 -1.78
N ARG A 326 -30.82 -36.77 -1.41
CA ARG A 326 -30.08 -37.17 -0.21
C ARG A 326 -30.84 -36.74 1.04
N ALA A 327 -31.48 -35.58 1.10
CA ALA A 327 -32.33 -35.21 2.24
C ALA A 327 -33.53 -36.14 2.31
N ILE A 328 -34.25 -36.40 1.23
CA ILE A 328 -35.43 -37.27 1.28
C ILE A 328 -35.06 -38.69 1.74
N VAL A 329 -33.91 -39.23 1.31
CA VAL A 329 -33.53 -40.60 1.69
C VAL A 329 -32.71 -40.66 3.00
N ASP A 330 -31.86 -39.68 3.30
CA ASP A 330 -31.11 -39.59 4.57
C ASP A 330 -32.01 -39.13 5.73
N THR A 331 -33.13 -38.46 5.45
CA THR A 331 -34.16 -38.18 6.48
C THR A 331 -35.01 -39.39 6.80
N VAL A 332 -34.96 -40.47 6.01
CA VAL A 332 -35.54 -41.76 6.39
C VAL A 332 -34.59 -42.43 7.39
N PRO A 333 -34.95 -42.57 8.68
CA PRO A 333 -34.02 -42.99 9.72
C PRO A 333 -33.80 -44.53 9.78
N ASP A 334 -34.18 -45.24 8.71
CA ASP A 334 -34.32 -46.70 8.67
C ASP A 334 -33.53 -47.36 7.52
N LEU A 335 -32.99 -48.56 7.76
CA LEU A 335 -32.14 -49.35 6.84
C LEU A 335 -32.91 -49.81 5.61
N LEU A 336 -32.56 -49.29 4.45
CA LEU A 336 -33.18 -49.67 3.20
C LEU A 336 -32.38 -50.79 2.52
N PHE A 337 -33.04 -51.82 1.99
CA PHE A 337 -32.46 -52.81 1.08
C PHE A 337 -33.32 -52.94 -0.16
N ARG A 338 -32.73 -53.18 -1.32
CA ARG A 338 -33.42 -53.60 -2.53
C ARG A 338 -33.06 -55.05 -2.83
N VAL A 339 -34.06 -55.89 -3.01
CA VAL A 339 -33.92 -57.35 -3.04
C VAL A 339 -34.80 -57.92 -4.16
N ASN A 340 -34.35 -58.92 -4.91
CA ASN A 340 -35.18 -59.57 -5.94
C ASN A 340 -36.10 -60.67 -5.38
N ARG A 341 -36.95 -61.24 -6.23
CA ARG A 341 -37.94 -62.29 -5.89
C ARG A 341 -37.32 -63.56 -5.31
N GLU A 342 -36.10 -63.90 -5.71
CA GLU A 342 -35.33 -65.04 -5.17
C GLU A 342 -34.59 -64.69 -3.87
N GLY A 343 -34.73 -63.45 -3.37
CA GLY A 343 -34.18 -62.97 -2.10
C GLY A 343 -32.71 -62.57 -2.16
N ILE A 344 -32.19 -62.23 -3.34
CA ILE A 344 -30.83 -61.72 -3.55
C ILE A 344 -30.82 -60.20 -3.31
N ILE A 345 -29.90 -59.74 -2.46
CA ILE A 345 -29.75 -58.32 -2.14
C ILE A 345 -29.02 -57.63 -3.28
N ILE A 346 -29.72 -56.75 -3.98
CA ILE A 346 -29.24 -56.06 -5.18
C ILE A 346 -28.53 -54.78 -4.80
N ASP A 347 -29.10 -54.07 -3.82
CA ASP A 347 -28.56 -52.81 -3.32
C ASP A 347 -29.03 -52.61 -1.88
N PHE A 348 -28.36 -51.75 -1.12
CA PHE A 348 -28.87 -51.35 0.18
C PHE A 348 -28.33 -49.98 0.58
N ARG A 349 -29.17 -49.23 1.29
CA ARG A 349 -28.84 -47.93 1.83
C ARG A 349 -29.17 -47.93 3.31
N LYS A 350 -28.12 -47.93 4.12
CA LYS A 350 -28.26 -47.83 5.56
C LYS A 350 -28.22 -46.36 5.98
N PRO A 351 -29.11 -45.89 6.87
CA PRO A 351 -28.80 -44.73 7.69
C PRO A 351 -27.53 -45.08 8.44
N GLU A 352 -26.59 -44.15 8.50
CA GLU A 352 -25.28 -44.49 9.05
C GLU A 352 -25.34 -45.03 10.47
N ARG A 353 -26.25 -44.45 11.27
CA ARG A 353 -26.49 -44.76 12.68
C ARG A 353 -27.06 -46.17 12.92
N MET A 354 -27.18 -46.96 11.86
CA MET A 354 -27.75 -48.29 11.91
C MET A 354 -26.74 -49.31 11.41
N ASP A 355 -26.39 -50.24 12.32
CA ASP A 355 -25.38 -51.26 12.07
C ASP A 355 -25.95 -52.46 11.34
N LEU A 356 -25.14 -52.93 10.40
CA LEU A 356 -25.42 -54.04 9.53
C LEU A 356 -24.75 -55.32 10.04
N TYR A 357 -25.47 -56.44 9.95
CA TYR A 357 -25.15 -57.64 10.70
C TYR A 357 -23.82 -58.26 10.30
N VAL A 358 -23.62 -58.32 8.99
CA VAL A 358 -22.42 -58.78 8.33
C VAL A 358 -21.86 -57.63 7.51
N GLU A 359 -20.67 -57.82 6.98
CA GLU A 359 -20.05 -56.77 6.19
C GLU A 359 -20.87 -56.50 4.92
N SER A 360 -20.90 -55.22 4.53
CA SER A 360 -21.53 -54.75 3.30
C SER A 360 -21.17 -55.59 2.08
N VAL A 361 -19.89 -55.96 1.98
CA VAL A 361 -19.29 -56.77 0.89
C VAL A 361 -19.90 -58.16 0.81
N GLN A 362 -20.48 -58.66 1.91
CA GLN A 362 -21.11 -59.97 1.94
C GLN A 362 -22.60 -59.91 1.58
N PHE A 363 -23.23 -58.74 1.60
CA PHE A 363 -24.65 -58.58 1.27
C PHE A 363 -24.91 -58.51 -0.23
N LEU A 364 -24.18 -57.65 -0.94
CA LEU A 364 -24.45 -57.36 -2.35
C LEU A 364 -24.25 -58.61 -3.23
N GLY A 365 -25.29 -58.95 -3.99
CA GLY A 365 -25.30 -60.11 -4.89
C GLY A 365 -25.44 -61.46 -4.18
N ARG A 366 -25.73 -61.49 -2.88
CA ARG A 366 -25.97 -62.73 -2.13
C ARG A 366 -27.41 -62.83 -1.64
N ALA A 367 -27.90 -64.06 -1.50
CA ALA A 367 -29.24 -64.32 -1.00
C ALA A 367 -29.28 -64.06 0.51
N ILE A 368 -30.36 -63.44 1.03
CA ILE A 368 -30.50 -63.06 2.44
C ILE A 368 -30.20 -64.25 3.37
N ARG A 369 -30.61 -65.46 3.01
CA ARG A 369 -30.36 -66.70 3.79
C ARG A 369 -28.89 -67.07 3.96
N ASP A 370 -28.02 -66.63 3.06
CA ASP A 370 -26.61 -66.98 3.06
C ASP A 370 -25.77 -66.01 3.89
N VAL A 371 -26.34 -64.84 4.22
CA VAL A 371 -25.63 -63.75 4.89
C VAL A 371 -26.26 -63.36 6.23
N MET A 372 -27.57 -63.52 6.35
CA MET A 372 -28.30 -63.27 7.60
C MET A 372 -28.57 -64.59 8.34
N PRO A 373 -28.62 -64.57 9.69
CA PRO A 373 -28.87 -65.77 10.47
C PRO A 373 -30.31 -66.26 10.27
N ALA A 374 -30.52 -67.56 10.45
CA ALA A 374 -31.77 -68.24 10.07
C ALA A 374 -33.04 -67.58 10.62
N ASN A 375 -32.99 -67.05 11.84
CA ASN A 375 -34.13 -66.34 12.45
C ASN A 375 -34.58 -65.09 11.67
N VAL A 376 -33.67 -64.44 10.93
CA VAL A 376 -33.99 -63.30 10.04
C VAL A 376 -34.42 -63.78 8.66
N SER A 377 -33.75 -64.81 8.12
CA SER A 377 -34.05 -65.35 6.80
C SER A 377 -35.43 -66.00 6.74
N ASP A 378 -35.77 -66.82 7.75
CA ASP A 378 -37.06 -67.52 7.86
C ASP A 378 -38.24 -66.55 7.99
N ALA A 379 -38.00 -65.35 8.53
CA ALA A 379 -38.97 -64.27 8.59
C ALA A 379 -39.06 -63.48 7.26
N ALA A 380 -37.96 -63.29 6.54
CA ALA A 380 -37.88 -62.43 5.36
C ALA A 380 -38.50 -63.06 4.09
N TYR A 381 -38.25 -64.34 3.78
CA TYR A 381 -38.68 -64.94 2.51
C TYR A 381 -40.20 -65.03 2.31
N PRO A 382 -41.01 -65.46 3.30
CA PRO A 382 -42.46 -65.43 3.18
C PRO A 382 -43.02 -64.01 3.00
N ALA A 383 -42.33 -62.99 3.55
CA ALA A 383 -42.70 -61.59 3.39
C ALA A 383 -42.45 -61.09 1.96
N ILE A 384 -41.35 -61.51 1.31
CA ILE A 384 -41.03 -61.16 -0.10
C ILE A 384 -42.08 -61.72 -1.08
N GLU A 385 -42.40 -63.02 -1.00
CA GLU A 385 -43.37 -63.64 -1.93
C GLU A 385 -44.76 -63.00 -1.80
N LYS A 386 -45.17 -62.72 -0.56
CA LYS A 386 -46.44 -62.06 -0.27
C LYS A 386 -46.46 -60.63 -0.83
N ALA A 387 -45.41 -59.83 -0.60
CA ALA A 387 -45.32 -58.45 -1.09
C ALA A 387 -45.42 -58.35 -2.62
N LEU A 388 -44.79 -59.26 -3.38
CA LEU A 388 -44.84 -59.26 -4.85
C LEU A 388 -46.18 -59.76 -5.42
N LYS A 389 -46.86 -60.68 -4.73
CA LYS A 389 -48.14 -61.24 -5.18
C LYS A 389 -49.32 -60.33 -4.85
N THR A 390 -49.23 -59.55 -3.77
CA THR A 390 -50.32 -58.66 -3.31
C THR A 390 -50.05 -57.17 -3.54
N ASN A 391 -48.81 -56.75 -3.80
CA ASN A 391 -48.39 -55.36 -3.99
C ASN A 391 -48.64 -54.42 -2.79
N GLU A 392 -48.65 -54.97 -1.57
CA GLU A 392 -48.90 -54.24 -0.30
C GLU A 392 -47.71 -54.33 0.66
N VAL A 393 -47.61 -53.41 1.63
CA VAL A 393 -46.52 -53.35 2.62
C VAL A 393 -46.64 -54.48 3.65
N VAL A 394 -45.56 -55.22 3.89
CA VAL A 394 -45.49 -56.35 4.86
C VAL A 394 -44.40 -56.11 5.92
N THR A 395 -44.69 -56.32 7.22
CA THR A 395 -43.81 -55.96 8.37
C THR A 395 -43.47 -57.14 9.28
N PHE A 396 -42.27 -57.17 9.90
CA PHE A 396 -41.84 -58.18 10.88
C PHE A 396 -40.69 -57.69 11.79
N GLU A 397 -40.52 -58.25 13.00
CA GLU A 397 -39.46 -57.87 13.96
C GLU A 397 -38.46 -58.99 14.23
N TYR A 398 -37.23 -58.63 14.56
CA TYR A 398 -36.17 -59.58 14.89
C TYR A 398 -35.08 -58.94 15.74
N ASN A 399 -34.27 -59.78 16.38
CA ASN A 399 -33.08 -59.34 17.07
C ASN A 399 -31.83 -59.88 16.39
N LEU A 400 -30.78 -59.09 16.55
CA LEU A 400 -29.47 -59.42 16.06
C LEU A 400 -28.45 -59.09 17.13
N ILE A 401 -27.46 -59.96 17.23
CA ILE A 401 -26.23 -59.65 17.94
C ILE A 401 -25.35 -58.92 16.94
N LEU A 402 -25.59 -57.63 16.83
CA LEU A 402 -24.90 -56.76 15.90
C LEU A 402 -23.62 -56.26 16.55
N LYS A 403 -22.49 -56.66 15.95
CA LYS A 403 -21.16 -56.36 16.46
C LYS A 403 -20.99 -56.70 17.96
N GLY A 404 -21.62 -57.77 18.44
CA GLY A 404 -21.54 -58.24 19.83
C GLY A 404 -22.57 -57.66 20.81
N GLN A 405 -23.40 -56.69 20.39
CA GLN A 405 -24.47 -56.11 21.20
C GLN A 405 -25.85 -56.58 20.74
N PHE A 406 -26.72 -56.83 21.70
CA PHE A 406 -28.09 -57.25 21.44
C PHE A 406 -28.92 -56.03 21.00
N GLN A 407 -29.31 -56.02 19.73
CA GLN A 407 -30.08 -54.94 19.14
C GLN A 407 -31.38 -55.48 18.51
N TYR A 408 -32.41 -54.64 18.49
CA TYR A 408 -33.77 -55.00 18.06
C TYR A 408 -34.17 -54.21 16.82
N PHE A 409 -34.73 -54.89 15.83
CA PHE A 409 -35.05 -54.34 14.52
C PHE A 409 -36.45 -54.76 14.03
N GLU A 410 -37.03 -53.92 13.18
CA GLU A 410 -38.31 -54.10 12.50
C GLU A 410 -38.10 -53.92 10.99
N GLY A 411 -38.37 -54.93 10.16
CA GLY A 411 -38.33 -54.83 8.70
C GLY A 411 -39.70 -54.67 8.05
N ARG A 412 -39.82 -53.81 7.04
CA ARG A 412 -41.01 -53.54 6.21
C ARG A 412 -40.67 -53.70 4.73
N MET A 413 -41.51 -54.36 3.94
CA MET A 413 -41.23 -54.64 2.52
C MET A 413 -42.38 -54.25 1.60
N ILE A 414 -42.06 -53.73 0.40
CA ILE A 414 -43.00 -53.40 -0.67
C ILE A 414 -42.40 -53.73 -2.05
N ALA A 415 -43.23 -54.05 -3.05
CA ALA A 415 -42.76 -54.22 -4.43
C ALA A 415 -42.24 -52.89 -5.03
N PHE A 416 -41.06 -52.96 -5.63
CA PHE A 416 -40.40 -51.87 -6.35
C PHE A 416 -40.53 -52.06 -7.87
N SER A 417 -40.57 -53.31 -8.32
CA SER A 417 -40.83 -53.71 -9.70
C SER A 417 -41.55 -55.06 -9.72
N ASN A 418 -41.84 -55.62 -10.90
CA ASN A 418 -42.50 -56.93 -11.02
C ASN A 418 -41.68 -58.10 -10.43
N ASP A 419 -40.39 -57.89 -10.13
CA ASP A 419 -39.48 -58.93 -9.65
C ASP A 419 -38.54 -58.45 -8.52
N GLU A 420 -38.67 -57.20 -8.05
CA GLU A 420 -37.87 -56.63 -6.95
C GLU A 420 -38.73 -55.97 -5.89
N VAL A 421 -38.25 -56.00 -4.65
CA VAL A 421 -38.86 -55.36 -3.47
C VAL A 421 -37.88 -54.40 -2.82
N LEU A 422 -38.41 -53.28 -2.32
CA LEU A 422 -37.71 -52.37 -1.42
C LEU A 422 -38.11 -52.70 0.02
N VAL A 423 -37.10 -52.83 0.87
CA VAL A 423 -37.18 -53.21 2.28
C VAL A 423 -36.68 -52.05 3.11
N LEU A 424 -37.36 -51.69 4.19
CA LEU A 424 -36.97 -50.66 5.15
C LEU A 424 -36.92 -51.26 6.56
N VAL A 425 -35.85 -51.05 7.30
CA VAL A 425 -35.56 -51.71 8.58
C VAL A 425 -35.30 -50.67 9.67
N ARG A 426 -36.17 -50.59 10.67
CA ARG A 426 -36.07 -49.66 11.81
C ARG A 426 -35.47 -50.32 13.04
N ASN A 427 -34.68 -49.58 13.83
CA ASN A 427 -34.01 -50.03 15.05
C ASN A 427 -34.75 -49.41 16.21
N ILE A 428 -35.19 -50.25 17.13
CA ILE A 428 -36.06 -49.84 18.24
C ILE A 428 -35.32 -49.83 19.58
N SER A 429 -33.98 -49.79 19.56
CA SER A 429 -33.11 -49.86 20.75
C SER A 429 -33.00 -48.55 21.54
N GLU A 430 -33.10 -47.36 20.92
CA GLU A 430 -33.06 -46.07 21.64
C GLU A 430 -34.23 -45.92 22.62
N ARG A 431 -35.41 -46.39 22.24
CA ARG A 431 -36.58 -46.45 23.14
C ARG A 431 -36.31 -47.33 24.36
N LYS A 432 -35.40 -48.30 24.25
CA LYS A 432 -34.92 -49.15 25.34
C LYS A 432 -33.70 -48.56 26.09
N GLN A 433 -33.02 -47.55 25.53
CA GLN A 433 -31.84 -46.87 26.12
C GLN A 433 -32.15 -45.50 26.74
N ALA A 434 -33.25 -44.82 26.42
CA ALA A 434 -33.65 -43.58 27.09
C ALA A 434 -33.84 -43.75 28.61
N GLU A 435 -34.25 -44.94 29.05
CA GLU A 435 -34.24 -45.37 30.46
C GLU A 435 -32.82 -45.43 31.06
N HIS A 436 -31.79 -45.69 30.24
CA HIS A 436 -30.37 -45.74 30.63
C HIS A 436 -29.68 -44.35 30.53
N GLN A 437 -30.19 -43.44 29.70
CA GLN A 437 -29.64 -42.08 29.49
C GLN A 437 -29.75 -41.14 30.69
N LEU A 438 -30.71 -41.36 31.59
CA LEU A 438 -30.81 -40.59 32.84
C LEU A 438 -29.54 -40.74 33.70
N ILE A 439 -28.98 -41.96 33.72
CA ILE A 439 -27.73 -42.30 34.43
C ILE A 439 -26.51 -41.69 33.70
N GLU A 440 -26.56 -41.62 32.37
CA GLU A 440 -25.47 -41.07 31.54
C GLU A 440 -25.44 -39.52 31.54
N SER A 441 -26.58 -38.86 31.69
CA SER A 441 -26.72 -37.40 31.84
C SER A 441 -25.92 -36.86 33.04
N GLU A 442 -25.95 -37.59 34.15
CA GLU A 442 -25.20 -37.27 35.37
C GLU A 442 -23.67 -37.38 35.14
N GLN A 443 -23.24 -38.37 34.33
CA GLN A 443 -21.85 -38.51 33.89
C GLN A 443 -21.43 -37.46 32.86
N LYS A 444 -22.35 -37.03 31.98
CA LYS A 444 -22.12 -35.95 30.99
C LYS A 444 -21.93 -34.60 31.64
N PHE A 445 -22.76 -34.23 32.63
CA PHE A 445 -22.57 -33.00 33.39
C PHE A 445 -21.20 -32.96 34.07
N ARG A 446 -20.81 -34.07 34.70
CA ARG A 446 -19.47 -34.22 35.30
C ARG A 446 -18.38 -34.10 34.22
N SER A 447 -18.50 -34.80 33.10
CA SER A 447 -17.49 -34.75 32.02
C SER A 447 -17.33 -33.35 31.41
N LEU A 448 -18.42 -32.61 31.21
CA LEU A 448 -18.39 -31.23 30.68
C LEU A 448 -17.66 -30.28 31.63
N ALA A 449 -18.03 -30.30 32.92
CA ALA A 449 -17.35 -29.49 33.92
C ALA A 449 -15.86 -29.87 34.05
N GLU A 450 -15.54 -31.17 34.01
CA GLU A 450 -14.16 -31.71 34.08
C GLU A 450 -13.32 -31.39 32.82
N SER A 451 -13.96 -31.20 31.66
CA SER A 451 -13.31 -30.85 30.38
C SER A 451 -13.27 -29.35 30.09
N SER A 452 -13.89 -28.52 30.92
CA SER A 452 -13.88 -27.06 30.77
C SER A 452 -12.45 -26.53 30.81
N PRO A 453 -12.04 -25.67 29.85
CA PRO A 453 -10.74 -25.00 29.90
C PRO A 453 -10.69 -23.91 30.99
N ASP A 454 -11.84 -23.49 31.50
CA ASP A 454 -11.96 -22.59 32.64
C ASP A 454 -11.95 -23.39 33.95
N ASN A 455 -11.36 -22.81 34.99
CA ASN A 455 -11.37 -23.33 36.34
C ASN A 455 -12.74 -23.14 36.98
N ILE A 456 -13.38 -24.22 37.40
CA ILE A 456 -14.73 -24.20 37.97
C ILE A 456 -14.67 -24.69 39.40
N ILE A 457 -15.12 -23.84 40.32
CA ILE A 457 -15.30 -24.18 41.73
C ILE A 457 -16.74 -23.90 42.11
N ARG A 458 -17.39 -24.87 42.74
CA ARG A 458 -18.72 -24.71 43.34
C ARG A 458 -18.55 -24.61 44.84
N TYR A 459 -19.19 -23.61 45.44
CA TYR A 459 -19.19 -23.35 46.88
C TYR A 459 -20.58 -23.55 47.46
N ASP A 460 -20.65 -24.03 48.70
CA ASP A 460 -21.88 -24.01 49.50
C ASP A 460 -22.17 -22.60 50.09
N LYS A 461 -23.22 -22.49 50.91
CA LYS A 461 -23.64 -21.23 51.53
C LYS A 461 -22.62 -20.68 52.52
N GLU A 462 -21.79 -21.54 53.09
CA GLU A 462 -20.74 -21.22 54.05
C GLU A 462 -19.41 -20.91 53.36
N CYS A 463 -19.40 -20.77 52.02
CA CYS A 463 -18.23 -20.50 51.18
C CYS A 463 -17.20 -21.63 51.19
N ARG A 464 -17.60 -22.88 51.46
CA ARG A 464 -16.73 -24.05 51.39
C ARG A 464 -16.86 -24.72 50.03
N ALA A 465 -15.73 -25.07 49.42
CA ALA A 465 -15.73 -25.68 48.09
C ALA A 465 -16.34 -27.10 48.16
N VAL A 466 -17.38 -27.35 47.38
CA VAL A 466 -18.06 -28.65 47.29
C VAL A 466 -17.74 -29.42 46.00
N TYR A 467 -17.26 -28.71 44.99
CA TYR A 467 -16.82 -29.31 43.73
C TYR A 467 -15.75 -28.44 43.09
N ILE A 468 -14.73 -29.06 42.51
CA ILE A 468 -13.69 -28.41 41.72
C ILE A 468 -13.43 -29.28 40.50
N ASN A 469 -13.34 -28.69 39.32
CA ASN A 469 -13.01 -29.44 38.11
C ASN A 469 -11.50 -29.72 37.96
N ARG A 470 -11.17 -30.75 37.18
CA ARG A 470 -9.79 -31.19 36.92
C ARG A 470 -8.90 -30.12 36.32
N ASN A 471 -9.45 -29.19 35.53
CA ASN A 471 -8.68 -28.10 34.95
C ASN A 471 -7.97 -27.24 36.01
N MET A 472 -8.58 -27.10 37.19
CA MET A 472 -7.95 -26.40 38.32
C MET A 472 -6.66 -27.08 38.79
N THR A 473 -6.59 -28.42 38.69
CA THR A 473 -5.37 -29.18 39.03
C THR A 473 -4.28 -29.00 37.97
N LEU A 474 -4.68 -28.84 36.70
CA LEU A 474 -3.76 -28.67 35.57
C LEU A 474 -3.21 -27.25 35.48
N THR A 475 -3.99 -26.25 35.89
CA THR A 475 -3.60 -24.84 35.73
C THR A 475 -2.97 -24.24 36.98
N VAL A 476 -3.35 -24.69 38.19
CA VAL A 476 -2.90 -24.07 39.47
C VAL A 476 -2.09 -25.03 40.36
N GLY A 477 -1.93 -26.31 39.98
CA GLY A 477 -1.05 -27.25 40.69
C GLY A 477 -1.71 -28.13 41.74
N SER A 478 -0.94 -29.10 42.25
CA SER A 478 -1.44 -30.30 42.93
C SER A 478 -1.48 -30.18 44.46
N ASP A 479 -2.51 -29.48 44.96
CA ASP A 479 -3.22 -29.85 46.20
C ASP A 479 -4.71 -29.43 46.17
N VAL A 480 -5.31 -29.37 44.97
CA VAL A 480 -6.71 -28.94 44.76
C VAL A 480 -7.72 -29.81 45.50
N VAL A 481 -7.40 -31.09 45.69
CA VAL A 481 -8.25 -32.02 46.46
C VAL A 481 -8.34 -31.60 47.94
N SER A 482 -7.31 -30.97 48.50
CA SER A 482 -7.35 -30.46 49.87
C SER A 482 -8.14 -29.15 50.01
N LEU A 483 -8.54 -28.51 48.90
CA LEU A 483 -9.38 -27.31 48.90
C LEU A 483 -10.87 -27.64 49.13
N ILE A 484 -11.31 -28.87 48.81
CA ILE A 484 -12.68 -29.31 49.07
C ILE A 484 -12.97 -29.26 50.58
N GLY A 485 -14.05 -28.57 50.94
CA GLY A 485 -14.47 -28.34 52.33
C GLY A 485 -13.80 -27.15 53.02
N LYS A 486 -12.81 -26.50 52.41
CA LYS A 486 -12.15 -25.29 52.92
C LYS A 486 -12.76 -24.03 52.28
N THR A 487 -12.69 -22.93 53.01
CA THR A 487 -12.95 -21.59 52.45
C THR A 487 -11.70 -21.05 51.75
N PRO A 488 -11.82 -20.12 50.78
CA PRO A 488 -10.67 -19.49 50.13
C PRO A 488 -9.57 -19.04 51.11
N MET A 489 -9.94 -18.42 52.25
CA MET A 489 -9.00 -18.00 53.31
C MET A 489 -8.31 -19.13 54.07
N GLU A 490 -8.94 -20.31 54.20
CA GLU A 490 -8.34 -21.50 54.84
C GLU A 490 -7.42 -22.28 53.89
N SER A 491 -7.47 -21.94 52.59
CA SER A 491 -7.00 -22.80 51.51
C SER A 491 -5.77 -22.27 50.79
N ASN A 492 -5.61 -20.94 50.69
CA ASN A 492 -4.52 -20.29 49.95
C ASN A 492 -4.05 -19.00 50.65
N ASP A 493 -2.78 -18.64 50.49
CA ASP A 493 -2.21 -17.34 50.92
C ASP A 493 -1.61 -16.58 49.72
N TYR A 494 -2.42 -16.42 48.66
CA TYR A 494 -2.03 -15.67 47.46
C TYR A 494 -2.52 -14.22 47.49
N PRO A 495 -1.85 -13.29 46.79
CA PRO A 495 -2.30 -11.91 46.65
C PRO A 495 -3.76 -11.84 46.16
N GLY A 496 -4.64 -11.23 46.95
CA GLY A 496 -6.06 -11.07 46.62
C GLY A 496 -7.02 -12.10 47.22
N THR A 497 -6.55 -13.08 48.00
CA THR A 497 -7.42 -14.12 48.62
C THR A 497 -8.54 -13.52 49.51
N VAL A 498 -8.24 -12.45 50.25
CA VAL A 498 -9.23 -11.74 51.09
C VAL A 498 -10.33 -11.09 50.23
N ALA A 499 -9.95 -10.47 49.11
CA ALA A 499 -10.89 -9.85 48.18
C ALA A 499 -11.76 -10.90 47.49
N TYR A 500 -11.17 -12.05 47.11
CA TYR A 500 -11.87 -13.20 46.54
C TYR A 500 -12.95 -13.73 47.51
N GLN A 501 -12.58 -13.99 48.77
CA GLN A 501 -13.52 -14.45 49.81
C GLN A 501 -14.67 -13.45 50.01
N THR A 502 -14.34 -12.16 50.08
CA THR A 502 -15.32 -11.10 50.35
C THR A 502 -16.35 -11.00 49.22
N LYS A 503 -15.90 -11.03 47.95
CA LYS A 503 -16.80 -11.02 46.79
C LYS A 503 -17.66 -12.28 46.73
N LEU A 504 -17.08 -13.46 46.96
CA LEU A 504 -17.83 -14.71 47.03
C LEU A 504 -18.96 -14.66 48.09
N GLN A 505 -18.66 -14.17 49.29
CA GLN A 505 -19.66 -13.98 50.34
C GLN A 505 -20.76 -12.99 49.93
N GLN A 506 -20.41 -11.88 49.28
CA GLN A 506 -21.37 -10.89 48.78
C GLN A 506 -22.30 -11.50 47.73
N VAL A 507 -21.79 -12.31 46.80
CA VAL A 507 -22.61 -13.00 45.79
C VAL A 507 -23.57 -14.00 46.43
N ILE A 508 -23.12 -14.76 47.44
CA ILE A 508 -23.97 -15.72 48.16
C ILE A 508 -25.07 -15.00 48.96
N GLN A 509 -24.78 -13.83 49.56
CA GLN A 509 -25.75 -13.06 50.34
C GLN A 509 -26.75 -12.27 49.48
N SER A 510 -26.27 -11.64 48.41
CA SER A 510 -27.08 -10.76 47.56
C SER A 510 -27.74 -11.47 46.39
N GLY A 511 -27.17 -12.60 45.95
CA GLY A 511 -27.56 -13.30 44.73
C GLY A 511 -27.15 -12.60 43.43
N GLN A 512 -26.42 -11.48 43.50
CA GLN A 512 -25.95 -10.73 42.33
C GLN A 512 -24.56 -11.23 41.92
N PRO A 513 -24.31 -11.45 40.62
CA PRO A 513 -23.00 -11.87 40.15
C PRO A 513 -21.97 -10.76 40.32
N ASP A 514 -20.72 -11.15 40.53
CA ASP A 514 -19.59 -10.24 40.65
C ASP A 514 -18.33 -10.88 40.03
N GLU A 515 -17.30 -10.08 39.78
CA GLU A 515 -16.10 -10.47 39.06
C GLU A 515 -14.83 -9.86 39.67
N ILE A 516 -13.73 -10.59 39.62
CA ILE A 516 -12.42 -10.14 40.10
C ILE A 516 -11.30 -10.79 39.30
N ASP A 517 -10.25 -10.02 39.02
CA ASP A 517 -9.00 -10.54 38.47
C ASP A 517 -8.10 -10.95 39.66
N VAL A 518 -7.66 -12.20 39.68
CA VAL A 518 -6.73 -12.73 40.70
C VAL A 518 -5.46 -13.26 40.04
N ILE A 519 -4.34 -13.05 40.72
CA ILE A 519 -3.04 -13.53 40.27
C ILE A 519 -2.75 -14.83 41.03
N VAL A 520 -2.59 -15.92 40.28
CA VAL A 520 -2.40 -17.26 40.84
C VAL A 520 -1.21 -17.90 40.13
N PRO A 521 -0.26 -18.51 40.86
CA PRO A 521 0.82 -19.25 40.22
C PRO A 521 0.28 -20.50 39.52
N ASP A 522 0.89 -20.84 38.38
CA ASP A 522 0.63 -22.09 37.68
C ASP A 522 1.43 -23.27 38.26
N THR A 523 1.34 -24.43 37.61
CA THR A 523 2.02 -25.66 38.05
C THR A 523 3.54 -25.54 38.11
N ASP A 524 4.13 -24.65 37.32
CA ASP A 524 5.57 -24.40 37.24
C ASP A 524 6.00 -23.22 38.14
N GLY A 525 5.02 -22.56 38.80
CA GLY A 525 5.22 -21.42 39.68
C GLY A 525 5.13 -20.06 38.99
N GLU A 526 4.82 -20.01 37.69
CA GLU A 526 4.68 -18.78 36.93
C GLU A 526 3.34 -18.10 37.22
N LEU A 527 3.34 -16.78 37.40
CA LEU A 527 2.13 -16.05 37.78
C LEU A 527 1.19 -15.87 36.58
N ARG A 528 -0.03 -16.40 36.69
CA ARG A 528 -1.11 -16.27 35.71
C ARG A 528 -2.20 -15.35 36.23
N ILE A 529 -2.85 -14.63 35.31
CA ILE A 529 -3.99 -13.75 35.63
C ILE A 529 -5.27 -14.51 35.29
N HIS A 530 -6.04 -14.83 36.33
CA HIS A 530 -7.35 -15.45 36.19
C HIS A 530 -8.45 -14.44 36.46
N GLN A 531 -9.31 -14.21 35.47
CA GLN A 531 -10.56 -13.48 35.65
C GLN A 531 -11.60 -14.44 36.19
N VAL A 532 -12.06 -14.19 37.42
CA VAL A 532 -13.00 -15.05 38.12
C VAL A 532 -14.34 -14.38 38.23
N ARG A 533 -15.35 -15.01 37.64
CA ARG A 533 -16.75 -14.61 37.75
C ARG A 533 -17.49 -15.51 38.73
N PHE A 534 -18.18 -14.88 39.67
CA PHE A 534 -19.04 -15.54 40.65
C PHE A 534 -20.51 -15.42 40.26
N VAL A 535 -21.24 -16.53 40.35
CA VAL A 535 -22.68 -16.58 40.08
C VAL A 535 -23.37 -17.37 41.18
N ALA A 536 -24.42 -16.82 41.78
CA ALA A 536 -25.21 -17.53 42.78
C ALA A 536 -25.95 -18.72 42.15
N GLU A 537 -25.85 -19.89 42.78
CA GLU A 537 -26.56 -21.09 42.35
C GLU A 537 -27.90 -21.18 43.07
N ARG A 538 -28.96 -21.50 42.32
CA ARG A 538 -30.34 -21.56 42.85
C ARG A 538 -30.94 -22.95 42.64
N ASN A 539 -31.75 -23.38 43.59
CA ASN A 539 -32.61 -24.56 43.41
C ASN A 539 -33.85 -24.22 42.55
N ASN A 540 -34.69 -25.22 42.30
CA ASN A 540 -35.94 -25.08 41.53
C ASN A 540 -36.91 -24.04 42.13
N ASP A 541 -36.79 -23.75 43.43
CA ASP A 541 -37.58 -22.75 44.16
C ASP A 541 -36.91 -21.36 44.18
N SER A 542 -35.89 -21.13 43.35
CA SER A 542 -35.12 -19.89 43.24
C SER A 542 -34.34 -19.46 44.50
N GLN A 543 -34.23 -20.34 45.49
CA GLN A 543 -33.44 -20.08 46.70
C GLN A 543 -31.97 -20.31 46.41
N ILE A 544 -31.11 -19.39 46.86
CA ILE A 544 -29.66 -19.54 46.73
C ILE A 544 -29.23 -20.74 47.58
N ILE A 545 -28.52 -21.68 46.96
CA ILE A 545 -27.95 -22.89 47.59
C ILE A 545 -26.43 -22.87 47.66
N GLY A 546 -25.79 -21.91 46.99
CA GLY A 546 -24.34 -21.78 46.92
C GLY A 546 -23.92 -20.77 45.85
N ALA A 547 -22.69 -20.86 45.39
CA ALA A 547 -22.21 -20.07 44.27
C ALA A 547 -21.21 -20.85 43.41
N LEU A 548 -21.23 -20.57 42.11
CA LEU A 548 -20.27 -21.07 41.13
C LEU A 548 -19.25 -19.97 40.84
N ALA A 549 -17.97 -20.29 40.99
CA ALA A 549 -16.86 -19.46 40.56
C ALA A 549 -16.25 -20.06 39.28
N ILE A 550 -16.18 -19.27 38.22
CA ILE A 550 -15.59 -19.65 36.93
C ILE A 550 -14.40 -18.73 36.69
N GLY A 551 -13.19 -19.29 36.77
CA GLY A 551 -11.92 -18.60 36.55
C GLY A 551 -11.35 -18.90 35.17
N ARG A 552 -11.29 -17.90 34.30
CA ARG A 552 -10.64 -18.01 32.99
C ARG A 552 -9.22 -17.44 33.07
N ASP A 553 -8.25 -18.20 32.56
CA ASP A 553 -6.91 -17.66 32.31
C ASP A 553 -6.98 -16.65 31.15
N ILE A 554 -6.78 -15.37 31.47
CA ILE A 554 -6.77 -14.28 30.49
C ILE A 554 -5.36 -13.78 30.20
N THR A 555 -4.32 -14.48 30.67
CA THR A 555 -2.92 -14.04 30.56
C THR A 555 -2.55 -13.73 29.11
N ASN A 556 -2.80 -14.66 28.18
CA ASN A 556 -2.50 -14.47 26.76
C ASN A 556 -3.34 -13.35 26.11
N SER A 557 -4.60 -13.21 26.49
CA SER A 557 -5.49 -12.18 25.95
C SER A 557 -5.06 -10.79 26.40
N ARG A 558 -4.73 -10.64 27.69
CA ARG A 558 -4.19 -9.40 28.25
C ARG A 558 -2.84 -9.05 27.60
N GLN A 559 -2.00 -10.03 27.33
CA GLN A 559 -0.71 -9.82 26.68
C GLN A 559 -0.87 -9.30 25.24
N ALA A 560 -1.79 -9.90 24.46
CA ALA A 560 -2.10 -9.43 23.11
C ALA A 560 -2.71 -8.02 23.06
N GLU A 561 -3.58 -7.68 24.02
CA GLU A 561 -4.13 -6.32 24.14
C GLU A 561 -3.04 -5.28 24.41
N ILE A 562 -2.07 -5.61 25.28
CA ILE A 562 -0.93 -4.75 25.58
C ILE A 562 -0.04 -4.58 24.33
N GLU A 563 0.22 -5.65 23.57
CA GLU A 563 1.00 -5.58 22.33
C GLU A 563 0.34 -4.70 21.26
N ILE A 564 -0.97 -4.84 21.05
CA ILE A 564 -1.72 -4.00 20.10
C ILE A 564 -1.70 -2.53 20.54
N ALA A 565 -1.91 -2.26 21.84
CA ALA A 565 -1.84 -0.90 22.37
C ALA A 565 -0.45 -0.29 22.18
N ARG A 566 0.62 -1.07 22.37
CA ARG A 566 2.01 -0.67 22.09
C ARG A 566 2.21 -0.37 20.61
N MET A 567 1.83 -1.26 19.69
CA MET A 567 1.98 -1.02 18.25
C MET A 567 1.25 0.26 17.77
N ASN A 568 0.05 0.51 18.30
CA ASN A 568 -0.74 1.68 17.96
C ASN A 568 -0.21 3.01 18.51
N ARG A 569 0.48 3.00 19.67
CA ARG A 569 1.15 4.21 20.21
C ARG A 569 2.33 4.60 19.31
N SER A 570 3.03 3.58 18.87
CA SER A 570 4.28 3.62 18.15
C SER A 570 4.10 4.18 16.73
N LEU A 571 3.08 3.71 16.00
CA LEU A 571 2.71 4.28 14.68
C LEU A 571 2.28 5.74 14.77
N ARG A 572 1.53 6.13 15.81
CA ARG A 572 1.13 7.53 16.01
C ARG A 572 2.33 8.44 16.25
N MET A 573 3.30 7.97 17.03
CA MET A 573 4.51 8.72 17.32
C MET A 573 5.34 9.01 16.06
N LEU A 574 5.53 8.03 15.17
CA LEU A 574 6.18 8.23 13.87
C LEU A 574 5.45 9.27 13.00
N SER A 575 4.12 9.14 12.90
CA SER A 575 3.30 10.05 12.10
C SER A 575 3.43 11.50 12.55
N ASP A 576 3.37 11.75 13.88
CA ASP A 576 3.43 13.11 14.41
C ASP A 576 4.83 13.72 14.29
N VAL A 577 5.88 12.90 14.43
CA VAL A 577 7.27 13.32 14.11
C VAL A 577 7.40 13.70 12.64
N ASN A 578 6.82 12.92 11.73
CA ASN A 578 6.86 13.23 10.29
C ASN A 578 6.08 14.50 9.94
N GLN A 579 4.99 14.81 10.64
CA GLN A 579 4.32 16.11 10.50
C GLN A 579 5.16 17.27 11.05
N ALA A 580 5.83 17.07 12.19
CA ALA A 580 6.71 18.08 12.78
C ALA A 580 7.86 18.47 11.83
N LEU A 581 8.45 17.50 11.13
CA LEU A 581 9.50 17.72 10.13
C LEU A 581 9.06 18.62 8.97
N ILE A 582 7.76 18.66 8.64
CA ILE A 582 7.22 19.47 7.54
C ILE A 582 7.00 20.92 7.99
N HIS A 583 6.52 21.13 9.22
CA HIS A 583 6.02 22.43 9.66
C HIS A 583 7.02 23.25 10.48
N ILE A 584 7.99 22.60 11.15
CA ILE A 584 8.94 23.28 12.00
C ILE A 584 10.18 23.70 11.19
N THR A 585 10.52 24.98 11.26
CA THR A 585 11.66 25.57 10.54
C THR A 585 12.88 25.83 11.42
N ASP A 586 12.76 25.70 12.75
CA ASP A 586 13.85 25.84 13.70
C ASP A 586 14.34 24.46 14.16
N GLU A 587 15.66 24.25 14.07
CA GLU A 587 16.30 22.97 14.38
C GLU A 587 16.08 22.55 15.85
N LYS A 588 16.21 23.49 16.79
CA LYS A 588 16.03 23.19 18.22
C LYS A 588 14.57 22.90 18.54
N ALA A 589 13.63 23.64 17.94
CA ALA A 589 12.20 23.39 18.10
C ALA A 589 11.83 21.99 17.60
N LEU A 590 12.37 21.56 16.45
CA LEU A 590 12.12 20.24 15.90
C LEU A 590 12.65 19.13 16.82
N LEU A 591 13.90 19.25 17.27
CA LEU A 591 14.50 18.26 18.15
C LEU A 591 13.74 18.12 19.48
N ASN A 592 13.26 19.23 20.04
CA ASN A 592 12.44 19.23 21.24
C ASN A 592 11.06 18.59 21.00
N GLU A 593 10.44 18.87 19.84
CA GLU A 593 9.17 18.26 19.43
C GLU A 593 9.29 16.73 19.34
N VAL A 594 10.32 16.24 18.65
CA VAL A 594 10.56 14.79 18.51
C VAL A 594 10.82 14.14 19.87
N CYS A 595 11.62 14.79 20.72
CA CYS A 595 11.81 14.31 22.08
C CYS A 595 10.48 14.26 22.86
N ARG A 596 9.63 15.26 22.72
CA ARG A 596 8.33 15.29 23.38
C ARG A 596 7.41 14.17 22.89
N ASN A 597 7.29 13.98 21.58
CA ASN A 597 6.44 12.96 20.98
C ASN A 597 6.87 11.54 21.40
N ALA A 598 8.17 11.27 21.47
CA ALA A 598 8.68 9.99 21.94
C ALA A 598 8.29 9.70 23.42
N VAL A 599 8.19 10.73 24.28
CA VAL A 599 7.77 10.55 25.68
C VAL A 599 6.26 10.51 25.82
N GLU A 600 5.54 11.50 25.27
CA GLU A 600 4.10 11.67 25.46
C GLU A 600 3.27 10.64 24.69
N ILE A 601 3.66 10.33 23.45
CA ILE A 601 2.93 9.41 22.56
C ILE A 601 3.59 8.02 22.59
N GLY A 602 4.92 7.98 22.46
CA GLY A 602 5.70 6.74 22.52
C GLY A 602 5.68 6.09 23.91
N GLY A 603 5.37 6.85 24.96
CA GLY A 603 5.28 6.35 26.33
C GLY A 603 6.64 5.99 26.94
N TYR A 604 7.74 6.46 26.37
CA TYR A 604 9.08 6.22 26.92
C TYR A 604 9.33 7.11 28.13
N ARG A 605 10.18 6.62 29.03
CA ARG A 605 10.47 7.31 30.29
C ARG A 605 11.23 8.62 30.04
N MET A 606 12.13 8.60 29.06
CA MET A 606 13.02 9.70 28.77
C MET A 606 13.64 9.54 27.38
N THR A 607 13.89 10.65 26.70
CA THR A 607 14.63 10.68 25.45
C THR A 607 15.48 11.95 25.35
N TRP A 608 16.59 11.86 24.64
CA TRP A 608 17.40 13.02 24.29
C TRP A 608 18.12 12.84 22.97
N VAL A 609 18.44 13.96 22.34
CA VAL A 609 19.25 14.02 21.11
C VAL A 609 20.55 14.74 21.42
N GLY A 610 21.67 14.22 20.91
CA GLY A 610 22.97 14.87 21.03
C GLY A 610 23.81 14.80 19.77
N TYR A 611 24.61 15.84 19.53
CA TYR A 611 25.51 15.93 18.40
C TYR A 611 26.89 15.38 18.70
N ALA A 612 27.49 14.73 17.70
CA ALA A 612 28.85 14.22 17.76
C ALA A 612 29.83 15.34 17.39
N GLU A 613 30.51 15.91 18.38
CA GLU A 613 31.46 17.00 18.16
C GLU A 613 32.78 16.49 17.59
N GLN A 614 33.36 17.25 16.67
CA GLN A 614 34.65 16.96 16.04
C GLN A 614 35.83 17.57 16.82
N ASN A 615 35.73 17.63 18.15
CA ASN A 615 36.83 18.09 19.01
C ASN A 615 37.79 16.95 19.36
N GLU A 616 38.96 17.26 19.94
CA GLU A 616 39.97 16.24 20.31
C GLU A 616 39.40 15.17 21.26
N ALA A 617 38.47 15.55 22.14
CA ALA A 617 37.81 14.65 23.09
C ALA A 617 36.71 13.79 22.45
N LYS A 618 36.33 14.06 21.19
CA LYS A 618 35.19 13.45 20.49
C LYS A 618 33.95 13.43 21.38
N SER A 619 33.57 14.58 21.94
CA SER A 619 32.45 14.65 22.88
C SER A 619 31.09 14.50 22.20
N ILE A 620 30.08 14.10 22.96
CA ILE A 620 28.67 14.13 22.52
C ILE A 620 27.95 15.23 23.31
N THR A 621 27.39 16.22 22.63
CA THR A 621 26.70 17.38 23.24
C THR A 621 25.19 17.18 23.17
N PRO A 622 24.48 17.00 24.30
CA PRO A 622 23.02 16.94 24.32
C PRO A 622 22.39 18.28 23.93
N VAL A 623 21.47 18.28 22.97
CA VAL A 623 20.85 19.50 22.40
C VAL A 623 19.33 19.59 22.60
N ALA A 624 18.67 18.46 22.81
CA ALA A 624 17.24 18.37 23.15
C ALA A 624 16.99 17.19 24.09
N ARG A 625 16.00 17.30 24.96
CA ARG A 625 15.63 16.24 25.91
C ARG A 625 14.16 16.37 26.32
N SER A 626 13.52 15.25 26.64
CA SER A 626 12.18 15.20 27.21
C SER A 626 12.04 13.99 28.16
N GLY A 627 11.10 14.07 29.10
CA GLY A 627 10.84 13.03 30.09
C GLY A 627 11.62 13.21 31.39
N TYR A 628 11.76 12.14 32.16
CA TYR A 628 12.32 12.21 33.51
C TYR A 628 13.86 12.23 33.48
N ASP A 629 14.46 13.40 33.25
CA ASP A 629 15.92 13.60 33.24
C ASP A 629 16.50 13.87 34.64
N ALA A 630 15.95 14.84 35.38
CA ALA A 630 16.41 15.25 36.72
C ALA A 630 17.93 15.51 36.85
N GLY A 631 18.58 15.98 35.78
CA GLY A 631 20.02 16.29 35.75
C GLY A 631 20.92 15.10 35.42
N TYR A 632 20.34 13.96 35.06
CA TYR A 632 21.06 12.76 34.64
C TYR A 632 21.95 13.01 33.42
N VAL A 633 21.39 13.59 32.34
CA VAL A 633 22.09 13.77 31.06
C VAL A 633 23.35 14.61 31.20
N ASP A 634 23.30 15.66 32.01
CA ASP A 634 24.42 16.57 32.21
C ASP A 634 25.58 15.90 32.98
N SER A 635 25.34 14.79 33.68
CA SER A 635 26.35 14.05 34.45
C SER A 635 27.09 12.95 33.65
N LEU A 636 26.67 12.68 32.41
CA LEU A 636 27.13 11.51 31.65
C LEU A 636 28.55 11.61 31.08
N ASN A 637 29.10 12.82 30.89
CA ASN A 637 30.35 13.15 30.16
C ASN A 637 30.60 12.21 28.97
N LEU A 638 29.75 12.32 27.96
CA LEU A 638 29.67 11.41 26.83
C LEU A 638 30.78 11.66 25.79
N SER A 639 31.31 10.60 25.20
CA SER A 639 32.29 10.64 24.12
C SER A 639 31.98 9.56 23.08
N TRP A 640 32.46 9.75 21.85
CA TRP A 640 32.44 8.75 20.77
C TRP A 640 33.85 8.31 20.35
N ALA A 641 34.89 8.69 21.11
CA ALA A 641 36.24 8.18 20.93
C ALA A 641 36.30 6.64 21.10
N ASP A 642 37.22 5.99 20.41
CA ASP A 642 37.45 4.55 20.60
C ASP A 642 38.31 4.26 21.84
N ALA A 643 37.93 4.86 22.98
CA ALA A 643 38.60 4.74 24.27
C ALA A 643 37.68 5.21 25.41
N GLY A 644 37.89 4.68 26.62
CA GLY A 644 37.22 5.13 27.84
C GLY A 644 35.70 5.14 27.72
N ARG A 645 35.06 6.29 28.05
CA ARG A 645 33.59 6.44 27.97
C ARG A 645 33.03 6.34 26.55
N GLY A 646 33.86 6.47 25.52
CA GLY A 646 33.41 6.31 24.14
C GLY A 646 33.26 4.86 23.67
N GLN A 647 33.64 3.87 24.47
CA GLN A 647 33.25 2.47 24.27
C GLN A 647 31.87 2.14 24.86
N GLY A 648 31.15 3.14 25.37
CA GLY A 648 29.75 2.99 25.74
C GLY A 648 28.80 2.92 24.55
N PRO A 649 27.51 2.61 24.81
CA PRO A 649 26.49 2.39 23.79
C PRO A 649 26.38 3.51 22.74
N CYS A 650 26.34 4.78 23.17
CA CYS A 650 26.22 5.92 22.26
C CYS A 650 27.44 6.06 21.33
N GLY A 651 28.64 5.85 21.87
CA GLY A 651 29.88 5.95 21.10
C GLY A 651 30.00 4.81 20.07
N ILE A 652 29.57 3.60 20.44
CA ILE A 652 29.49 2.46 19.52
C ILE A 652 28.48 2.73 18.41
N ALA A 653 27.27 3.20 18.75
CA ALA A 653 26.24 3.52 17.77
C ALA A 653 26.73 4.55 16.74
N ILE A 654 27.40 5.61 17.22
CA ILE A 654 27.95 6.66 16.34
C ILE A 654 29.03 6.11 15.40
N ARG A 655 29.99 5.32 15.91
CA ARG A 655 31.11 4.76 15.11
C ARG A 655 30.66 3.71 14.10
N THR A 656 29.70 2.87 14.50
CA THR A 656 29.24 1.74 13.67
C THR A 656 28.15 2.15 12.69
N GLY A 657 27.43 3.23 12.98
CA GLY A 657 26.22 3.60 12.23
C GLY A 657 25.09 2.58 12.40
N GLN A 658 25.10 1.79 13.48
CA GLN A 658 24.04 0.83 13.79
C GLN A 658 23.38 1.15 15.14
N PRO A 659 22.07 0.90 15.30
CA PRO A 659 21.40 0.98 16.59
C PRO A 659 22.07 0.07 17.63
N PHE A 660 22.23 0.57 18.85
CA PHE A 660 22.72 -0.22 19.98
C PHE A 660 21.61 -0.37 21.01
N VAL A 661 21.19 -1.60 21.27
CA VAL A 661 20.04 -1.94 22.14
C VAL A 661 20.53 -2.63 23.40
N VAL A 662 20.10 -2.12 24.55
CA VAL A 662 20.34 -2.73 25.86
C VAL A 662 19.00 -3.12 26.47
N ARG A 663 18.69 -4.41 26.40
CA ARG A 663 17.43 -4.97 26.91
C ARG A 663 17.36 -4.92 28.44
N ASN A 664 18.48 -5.08 29.13
CA ASN A 664 18.55 -4.90 30.58
C ASN A 664 19.86 -4.21 30.93
N ILE A 665 19.79 -2.97 31.43
CA ILE A 665 20.98 -2.17 31.74
C ILE A 665 21.84 -2.79 32.84
N GLN A 666 21.25 -3.57 33.75
CA GLN A 666 21.98 -4.25 34.83
C GLN A 666 22.79 -5.45 34.33
N ALA A 667 22.39 -6.04 33.20
CA ALA A 667 23.02 -7.21 32.62
C ALA A 667 24.10 -6.86 31.58
N GLU A 668 24.23 -5.59 31.19
CA GLU A 668 25.08 -5.17 30.07
C GLU A 668 26.41 -4.55 30.56
N PRO A 669 27.56 -5.23 30.37
CA PRO A 669 28.85 -4.76 30.89
C PRO A 669 29.28 -3.40 30.34
N CYS A 670 28.96 -3.08 29.07
CA CYS A 670 29.34 -1.79 28.49
C CYS A 670 28.52 -0.61 29.04
N PHE A 671 27.45 -0.87 29.82
CA PHE A 671 26.62 0.15 30.46
C PHE A 671 27.07 0.47 31.91
N ALA A 672 27.99 -0.32 32.47
CA ALA A 672 28.41 -0.24 33.87
C ALA A 672 28.75 1.18 34.39
N PRO A 673 29.42 2.07 33.62
CA PRO A 673 29.76 3.42 34.11
C PRO A 673 28.56 4.30 34.47
N TRP A 674 27.37 4.01 33.92
CA TRP A 674 26.16 4.82 34.08
C TRP A 674 25.05 4.11 34.87
N LEU A 675 25.29 2.87 35.29
CA LEU A 675 24.27 1.97 35.84
C LEU A 675 23.61 2.53 37.11
N GLU A 676 24.41 2.99 38.08
CA GLU A 676 23.90 3.47 39.38
C GLU A 676 22.94 4.65 39.21
N GLN A 677 23.34 5.63 38.39
CA GLN A 677 22.50 6.79 38.11
C GLN A 677 21.27 6.41 37.27
N ALA A 678 21.40 5.53 36.28
CA ALA A 678 20.28 5.11 35.45
C ALA A 678 19.17 4.42 36.26
N ILE A 679 19.55 3.56 37.23
CA ILE A 679 18.60 2.90 38.13
C ILE A 679 17.87 3.91 39.02
N GLN A 680 18.57 4.92 39.56
CA GLN A 680 17.95 5.97 40.39
C GLN A 680 16.88 6.77 39.63
N HIS A 681 17.01 6.88 38.31
CA HIS A 681 16.05 7.58 37.45
C HIS A 681 14.93 6.68 36.91
N GLY A 682 14.95 5.39 37.30
CA GLY A 682 13.96 4.39 36.92
C GLY A 682 14.13 3.89 35.49
N TYR A 683 15.32 3.96 34.92
CA TYR A 683 15.61 3.38 33.62
C TYR A 683 16.01 1.92 33.77
N HIS A 684 15.46 1.06 32.92
CA HIS A 684 15.70 -0.38 32.97
C HIS A 684 16.14 -0.98 31.63
N SER A 685 15.81 -0.32 30.52
CA SER A 685 16.32 -0.63 29.19
C SER A 685 16.62 0.65 28.41
N PHE A 686 17.41 0.52 27.35
CA PHE A 686 18.00 1.63 26.61
C PHE A 686 18.17 1.31 25.13
N ILE A 687 18.02 2.32 24.27
CA ILE A 687 18.43 2.26 22.87
C ILE A 687 19.13 3.55 22.45
N ALA A 688 20.26 3.40 21.74
CA ALA A 688 20.95 4.49 21.05
C ALA A 688 20.83 4.31 19.54
N LEU A 689 20.33 5.34 18.86
CA LEU A 689 20.06 5.33 17.43
C LEU A 689 20.91 6.42 16.76
N PRO A 690 21.80 6.07 15.83
CA PRO A 690 22.65 7.04 15.16
C PRO A 690 21.84 7.91 14.19
N LEU A 691 22.10 9.21 14.17
CA LEU A 691 21.54 10.14 13.18
C LEU A 691 22.45 10.17 11.95
N ILE A 692 22.08 9.42 10.92
CA ILE A 692 22.93 9.19 9.73
C ILE A 692 22.37 9.97 8.54
N CYS A 693 23.23 10.75 7.89
CA CYS A 693 22.92 11.41 6.62
C CYS A 693 24.16 11.33 5.70
N GLU A 694 23.96 11.06 4.41
CA GLU A 694 25.05 10.93 3.41
C GLU A 694 26.24 10.04 3.83
N SER A 695 25.98 8.96 4.57
CA SER A 695 26.99 8.03 5.14
C SER A 695 27.87 8.60 6.26
N GLN A 696 27.52 9.75 6.83
CA GLN A 696 28.15 10.34 8.00
C GLN A 696 27.17 10.36 9.19
N THR A 697 27.65 9.94 10.37
CA THR A 697 26.87 10.03 11.61
C THR A 697 27.07 11.41 12.26
N HIS A 698 25.98 12.18 12.36
CA HIS A 698 25.98 13.55 12.86
C HIS A 698 25.70 13.62 14.38
N GLY A 699 25.05 12.60 14.91
CA GLY A 699 24.66 12.55 16.31
C GLY A 699 23.99 11.25 16.69
N VAL A 700 23.28 11.27 17.81
CA VAL A 700 22.55 10.12 18.35
C VAL A 700 21.24 10.60 18.98
N ILE A 701 20.16 9.86 18.77
CA ILE A 701 18.95 9.93 19.58
C ILE A 701 18.92 8.73 20.52
N VAL A 702 18.62 9.00 21.79
CA VAL A 702 18.71 8.03 22.87
C VAL A 702 17.39 7.97 23.61
N ILE A 703 16.87 6.77 23.79
CA ILE A 703 15.56 6.53 24.41
C ILE A 703 15.72 5.53 25.56
N TYR A 704 15.10 5.86 26.69
CA TYR A 704 15.07 5.04 27.90
C TYR A 704 13.64 4.59 28.21
N SER A 705 13.50 3.34 28.64
CA SER A 705 12.24 2.81 29.15
C SER A 705 12.36 2.44 30.62
N SER A 706 11.24 2.57 31.34
CA SER A 706 11.11 2.09 32.71
C SER A 706 10.93 0.58 32.82
N GLU A 707 10.73 -0.11 31.69
CA GLU A 707 10.61 -1.56 31.63
C GLU A 707 11.94 -2.19 31.18
N THR A 708 12.25 -3.38 31.71
CA THR A 708 13.26 -4.27 31.12
C THR A 708 12.73 -4.85 29.81
N ASP A 709 13.60 -5.01 28.82
CA ASP A 709 13.31 -5.59 27.51
C ASP A 709 12.24 -4.84 26.69
N ALA A 710 12.17 -3.51 26.83
CA ALA A 710 11.17 -2.70 26.15
C ALA A 710 11.41 -2.55 24.63
N PHE A 711 12.60 -2.88 24.14
CA PHE A 711 13.03 -2.67 22.76
C PHE A 711 13.19 -4.00 22.03
N ASP A 712 12.05 -4.57 21.64
CA ASP A 712 12.01 -5.74 20.77
C ASP A 712 12.37 -5.38 19.30
N ALA A 713 12.40 -6.38 18.42
CA ALA A 713 12.78 -6.18 17.03
C ALA A 713 11.86 -5.20 16.27
N ASN A 714 10.57 -5.14 16.61
CA ASN A 714 9.61 -4.25 15.97
C ASN A 714 9.81 -2.81 16.46
N GLU A 715 9.97 -2.62 17.77
CA GLU A 715 10.22 -1.31 18.38
C GLU A 715 11.54 -0.71 17.85
N VAL A 716 12.59 -1.54 17.73
CA VAL A 716 13.88 -1.11 17.17
C VAL A 716 13.75 -0.67 15.71
N GLY A 717 13.01 -1.41 14.89
CA GLY A 717 12.85 -1.10 13.46
C GLY A 717 12.17 0.26 13.24
N MET A 718 11.11 0.53 13.99
CA MET A 718 10.37 1.78 13.95
C MET A 718 11.17 2.97 14.48
N LEU A 719 11.86 2.82 15.61
CA LEU A 719 12.70 3.90 16.15
C LEU A 719 13.89 4.21 15.25
N LYS A 720 14.37 3.22 14.49
CA LYS A 720 15.36 3.42 13.44
C LYS A 720 14.79 4.28 12.31
N GLU A 721 13.59 3.99 11.82
CA GLU A 721 12.90 4.83 10.83
C GLU A 721 12.77 6.28 11.31
N LEU A 722 12.35 6.49 12.57
CA LEU A 722 12.31 7.82 13.18
C LEU A 722 13.66 8.54 13.14
N SER A 723 14.75 7.81 13.47
CA SER A 723 16.09 8.40 13.50
C SER A 723 16.60 8.78 12.11
N GLU A 724 16.22 8.03 11.09
CA GLU A 724 16.55 8.29 9.69
C GLU A 724 15.78 9.52 9.17
N ASP A 725 14.46 9.57 9.43
CA ASP A 725 13.61 10.71 9.06
C ASP A 725 14.06 12.01 9.75
N LEU A 726 14.43 11.93 11.03
CA LEU A 726 14.97 13.06 11.78
C LEU A 726 16.30 13.55 11.20
N ALA A 727 17.24 12.64 10.91
CA ALA A 727 18.53 12.99 10.35
C ALA A 727 18.40 13.69 8.98
N PHE A 728 17.46 13.24 8.15
CA PHE A 728 17.13 13.87 6.88
C PHE A 728 16.53 15.28 7.05
N GLY A 729 15.59 15.44 7.98
CA GLY A 729 14.96 16.75 8.25
C GLY A 729 15.94 17.79 8.78
N LEU A 730 16.84 17.41 9.71
CA LEU A 730 17.87 18.32 10.24
C LEU A 730 18.80 18.83 9.14
N THR A 731 19.25 17.95 8.26
CA THR A 731 20.10 18.31 7.11
C THR A 731 19.41 19.34 6.21
N THR A 732 18.11 19.13 5.97
CA THR A 732 17.29 20.06 5.16
C THR A 732 17.18 21.44 5.81
N LEU A 733 17.02 21.51 7.13
CA LEU A 733 16.99 22.78 7.88
C LEU A 733 18.36 23.49 7.84
N GLN A 734 19.45 22.76 8.01
CA GLN A 734 20.81 23.30 7.96
C GLN A 734 21.14 23.93 6.60
N ILE A 735 20.77 23.25 5.50
CA ILE A 735 20.97 23.74 4.14
C ILE A 735 20.18 25.05 3.92
N ARG A 736 18.93 25.11 4.40
CA ARG A 736 18.10 26.32 4.30
C ARG A 736 18.70 27.48 5.10
N ALA A 737 19.11 27.25 6.34
CA ALA A 737 19.71 28.27 7.19
C ALA A 737 21.02 28.82 6.60
N ASN A 738 21.91 27.94 6.12
CA ASN A 738 23.16 28.34 5.48
C ASN A 738 22.91 29.19 4.23
N ARG A 739 21.89 28.84 3.44
CA ARG A 739 21.50 29.60 2.26
C ARG A 739 21.00 30.99 2.62
N GLU A 740 20.11 31.12 3.61
CA GLU A 740 19.61 32.42 4.07
C GLU A 740 20.73 33.31 4.63
N MET A 741 21.66 32.73 5.40
CA MET A 741 22.82 33.48 5.90
C MET A 741 23.74 33.94 4.78
N ALA A 742 24.01 33.10 3.78
CA ALA A 742 24.84 33.46 2.63
C ALA A 742 24.19 34.57 1.77
N GLU A 743 22.88 34.48 1.55
CA GLU A 743 22.11 35.50 0.82
C GLU A 743 22.09 36.84 1.59
N ASN A 744 21.89 36.81 2.91
CA ASN A 744 21.93 38.01 3.76
C ASN A 744 23.32 38.64 3.83
N ALA A 745 24.39 37.84 4.00
CA ALA A 745 25.76 38.34 4.04
C ALA A 745 26.19 38.95 2.69
N LEU A 746 25.76 38.35 1.58
CA LEU A 746 25.98 38.92 0.25
C LEU A 746 25.27 40.27 0.12
N ARG A 747 24.01 40.37 0.56
CA ARG A 747 23.23 41.61 0.54
C ARG A 747 23.87 42.71 1.40
N GLU A 748 24.25 42.40 2.63
CA GLU A 748 24.92 43.38 3.52
C GLU A 748 26.27 43.84 2.96
N SER A 749 27.04 42.92 2.36
CA SER A 749 28.29 43.25 1.69
C SER A 749 28.05 44.19 0.49
N GLU A 750 27.05 43.91 -0.35
CA GLU A 750 26.68 44.76 -1.49
C GLU A 750 26.22 46.17 -1.04
N GLU A 751 25.38 46.27 -0.01
CA GLU A 751 24.93 47.55 0.55
C GLU A 751 26.09 48.34 1.15
N ARG A 752 27.02 47.67 1.86
CA ARG A 752 28.22 48.29 2.42
C ARG A 752 29.16 48.81 1.34
N PHE A 753 29.42 48.04 0.29
CA PHE A 753 30.22 48.49 -0.85
C PHE A 753 29.58 49.69 -1.54
N ARG A 754 28.24 49.68 -1.71
CA ARG A 754 27.49 50.81 -2.29
C ARG A 754 27.61 52.08 -1.45
N LEU A 755 27.42 51.99 -0.13
CA LEU A 755 27.54 53.14 0.78
C LEU A 755 28.94 53.75 0.81
N ILE A 756 29.98 52.91 0.82
CA ILE A 756 31.38 53.37 0.76
C ILE A 756 31.64 54.05 -0.59
N ALA A 757 31.25 53.42 -1.69
CA ALA A 757 31.48 53.97 -3.02
C ALA A 757 30.70 55.28 -3.26
N GLU A 758 29.50 55.42 -2.72
CA GLU A 758 28.66 56.63 -2.87
C GLU A 758 29.11 57.81 -1.99
N ASN A 759 29.74 57.56 -0.84
CA ASN A 759 30.14 58.61 0.11
C ASN A 759 31.65 58.93 0.12
N THR A 760 32.48 58.22 -0.65
CA THR A 760 33.92 58.50 -0.75
C THR A 760 34.18 59.83 -1.48
N ALA A 761 35.16 60.61 -1.00
CA ALA A 761 35.51 61.89 -1.61
C ALA A 761 36.23 61.73 -2.97
N ASP A 762 37.01 60.66 -3.12
CA ASP A 762 37.70 60.30 -4.37
C ASP A 762 36.74 59.70 -5.41
N THR A 763 37.08 59.85 -6.70
CA THR A 763 36.35 59.17 -7.78
C THR A 763 36.80 57.72 -7.91
N ILE A 764 35.89 56.79 -7.61
CA ILE A 764 36.05 55.36 -7.83
C ILE A 764 35.41 55.04 -9.18
N ALA A 765 36.17 54.44 -10.09
CA ALA A 765 35.68 54.01 -11.38
C ALA A 765 36.09 52.56 -11.62
N VAL A 766 35.11 51.72 -11.97
CA VAL A 766 35.36 50.36 -12.46
C VAL A 766 35.24 50.40 -13.97
N LEU A 767 36.21 49.77 -14.65
CA LEU A 767 36.21 49.66 -16.10
C LEU A 767 36.18 48.21 -16.51
N ASN A 768 35.54 47.91 -17.63
CA ASN A 768 35.61 46.59 -18.25
C ASN A 768 36.95 46.40 -18.99
N PHE A 769 37.17 45.21 -19.56
CA PHE A 769 38.42 44.89 -20.26
C PHE A 769 38.68 45.73 -21.52
N ASP A 770 37.66 46.41 -22.05
CA ASP A 770 37.77 47.36 -23.17
C ASP A 770 38.01 48.81 -22.71
N LEU A 771 38.31 49.00 -21.42
CA LEU A 771 38.55 50.30 -20.80
C LEU A 771 37.36 51.26 -20.87
N LYS A 772 36.13 50.73 -20.96
CA LYS A 772 34.89 51.51 -20.79
C LYS A 772 34.45 51.48 -19.34
N TYR A 773 33.91 52.59 -18.85
CA TYR A 773 33.38 52.68 -17.49
C TYR A 773 32.17 51.75 -17.30
N SER A 774 32.22 50.85 -16.32
CA SER A 774 31.10 50.00 -15.89
C SER A 774 30.44 50.51 -14.60
N TYR A 775 31.18 51.28 -13.80
CA TYR A 775 30.67 51.98 -12.62
C TYR A 775 31.52 53.23 -12.37
N VAL A 776 30.90 54.32 -11.92
CA VAL A 776 31.60 55.52 -11.45
C VAL A 776 30.88 56.06 -10.22
N SER A 777 31.63 56.38 -9.16
CA SER A 777 31.05 56.95 -7.94
C SER A 777 30.46 58.35 -8.16
N PRO A 778 29.37 58.72 -7.45
CA PRO A 778 28.75 60.05 -7.53
C PRO A 778 29.67 61.23 -7.19
N SER A 779 30.78 60.99 -6.49
CA SER A 779 31.82 61.99 -6.19
C SER A 779 32.43 62.64 -7.44
N VAL A 780 32.31 62.00 -8.61
CA VAL A 780 32.75 62.56 -9.91
C VAL A 780 32.03 63.87 -10.25
N LEU A 781 30.78 64.05 -9.82
CA LEU A 781 30.04 65.29 -10.02
C LEU A 781 30.65 66.45 -9.23
N LYS A 782 31.06 66.20 -7.98
CA LYS A 782 31.70 67.22 -7.14
C LYS A 782 33.12 67.53 -7.62
N LEU A 783 33.87 66.51 -8.04
CA LEU A 783 35.29 66.65 -8.40
C LEU A 783 35.52 67.13 -9.84
N ARG A 784 34.73 66.64 -10.79
CA ARG A 784 34.89 66.93 -12.22
C ARG A 784 33.74 67.72 -12.84
N GLY A 785 32.63 67.90 -12.13
CA GLY A 785 31.47 68.64 -12.63
C GLY A 785 30.56 67.87 -13.60
N PHE A 786 30.83 66.59 -13.85
CA PHE A 786 30.03 65.75 -14.74
C PHE A 786 29.12 64.81 -13.94
N SER A 787 27.89 64.60 -14.41
CA SER A 787 27.01 63.57 -13.84
C SER A 787 27.54 62.15 -14.10
N VAL A 788 27.13 61.19 -13.28
CA VAL A 788 27.53 59.78 -13.42
C VAL A 788 27.17 59.26 -14.82
N ASP A 789 25.98 59.57 -15.33
CA ASP A 789 25.52 59.15 -16.66
C ASP A 789 26.34 59.74 -17.81
N GLU A 790 26.84 60.98 -17.66
CA GLU A 790 27.72 61.59 -18.66
C GLU A 790 29.08 60.90 -18.68
N VAL A 791 29.64 60.58 -17.51
CA VAL A 791 30.95 59.92 -17.43
C VAL A 791 30.88 58.48 -17.90
N LEU A 792 29.81 57.73 -17.60
CA LEU A 792 29.61 56.37 -18.10
C LEU A 792 29.57 56.30 -19.64
N LYS A 793 29.17 57.40 -20.31
CA LYS A 793 29.12 57.51 -21.77
C LYS A 793 30.41 58.09 -22.39
N GLN A 794 31.35 58.57 -21.59
CA GLN A 794 32.62 59.12 -22.08
C GLN A 794 33.64 58.01 -22.35
N SER A 795 34.39 58.15 -23.45
CA SER A 795 35.60 57.35 -23.70
C SER A 795 36.79 57.95 -22.96
N LEU A 796 37.71 57.11 -22.46
CA LEU A 796 38.96 57.56 -21.82
C LEU A 796 39.81 58.46 -22.73
N GLU A 797 39.69 58.28 -24.05
CA GLU A 797 40.40 59.08 -25.06
C GLU A 797 40.02 60.56 -25.03
N ASN A 798 38.77 60.84 -24.63
CA ASN A 798 38.23 62.20 -24.49
C ASN A 798 38.50 62.80 -23.11
N VAL A 799 39.00 62.00 -22.16
CA VAL A 799 39.22 62.40 -20.77
C VAL A 799 40.70 62.60 -20.46
N PHE A 800 41.57 61.75 -21.01
CA PHE A 800 43.01 61.82 -20.78
C PHE A 800 43.74 62.51 -21.94
N THR A 801 44.82 63.23 -21.62
CA THR A 801 45.75 63.64 -22.68
C THR A 801 46.36 62.41 -23.37
N ILE A 802 46.77 62.56 -24.63
CA ILE A 802 47.40 61.49 -25.42
C ILE A 802 48.55 60.83 -24.63
N SER A 803 49.37 61.62 -23.92
CA SER A 803 50.48 61.11 -23.11
C SER A 803 50.04 60.29 -21.89
N SER A 804 48.90 60.62 -21.28
CA SER A 804 48.35 59.91 -20.12
C SER A 804 47.62 58.64 -20.56
N LEU A 805 46.86 58.71 -21.66
CA LEU A 805 46.16 57.56 -22.23
C LEU A 805 47.15 56.45 -22.63
N GLN A 806 48.27 56.81 -23.27
CA GLN A 806 49.33 55.86 -23.61
C GLN A 806 49.93 55.19 -22.36
N LYS A 807 50.07 55.92 -21.25
CA LYS A 807 50.53 55.35 -19.97
C LYS A 807 49.51 54.36 -19.41
N VAL A 808 48.21 54.67 -19.45
CA VAL A 808 47.13 53.78 -19.01
C VAL A 808 47.10 52.51 -19.85
N GLN A 809 47.08 52.63 -21.19
CA GLN A 809 47.08 51.48 -22.11
C GLN A 809 48.32 50.59 -21.94
N LYS A 810 49.51 51.19 -21.79
CA LYS A 810 50.77 50.46 -21.56
C LYS A 810 50.74 49.71 -20.23
N THR A 811 50.20 50.34 -19.18
CA THR A 811 50.07 49.73 -17.85
C THR A 811 49.05 48.60 -17.86
N PHE A 812 47.88 48.81 -18.46
CA PHE A 812 46.84 47.80 -18.64
C PHE A 812 47.36 46.59 -19.43
N SER A 813 48.01 46.82 -20.58
CA SER A 813 48.57 45.74 -21.41
C SER A 813 49.64 44.94 -20.67
N LYS A 814 50.50 45.61 -19.89
CA LYS A 814 51.51 44.95 -19.05
C LYS A 814 50.86 44.03 -18.01
N HIS A 815 49.75 44.46 -17.41
CA HIS A 815 49.05 43.67 -16.40
C HIS A 815 48.22 42.52 -16.99
N MET A 816 47.56 42.73 -18.13
CA MET A 816 46.90 41.67 -18.89
C MET A 816 47.88 40.57 -19.31
N ALA A 817 49.11 40.94 -19.71
CA ALA A 817 50.16 39.97 -20.04
C ALA A 817 50.64 39.17 -18.81
N LEU A 818 50.67 39.80 -17.63
CA LEU A 818 51.02 39.12 -16.37
C LEU A 818 49.93 38.13 -15.95
N GLU A 819 48.65 38.51 -16.05
CA GLU A 819 47.51 37.59 -15.81
C GLU A 819 47.50 36.43 -16.81
N ALA A 820 47.66 36.69 -18.10
CA ALA A 820 47.72 35.66 -19.13
C ALA A 820 48.90 34.69 -18.94
N SER A 821 49.97 35.12 -18.28
CA SER A 821 51.14 34.28 -17.96
C SER A 821 50.99 33.47 -16.66
N GLY A 822 49.90 33.65 -15.90
CA GLY A 822 49.66 33.01 -14.61
C GLY A 822 50.61 33.44 -13.48
N LYS A 823 51.40 34.51 -13.69
CA LYS A 823 52.36 35.07 -12.73
C LYS A 823 51.87 36.36 -12.08
N ALA A 824 50.59 36.68 -12.22
CA ALA A 824 49.99 37.84 -11.56
C ALA A 824 49.95 37.61 -10.04
N ASP A 825 50.30 38.65 -9.28
CA ASP A 825 50.13 38.66 -7.84
C ASP A 825 48.62 38.72 -7.52
N PRO A 826 48.06 37.71 -6.84
CA PRO A 826 46.63 37.66 -6.50
C PRO A 826 46.23 38.71 -5.44
N TYR A 827 47.19 39.40 -4.80
CA TYR A 827 46.93 40.40 -3.76
C TYR A 827 47.24 41.85 -4.19
N ARG A 828 47.35 42.11 -5.49
CA ARG A 828 47.60 43.45 -6.02
C ARG A 828 46.38 44.36 -5.80
N THR A 829 46.55 45.43 -5.02
CA THR A 829 45.62 46.58 -4.93
C THR A 829 45.78 47.57 -6.07
#